data_AF-A0A1Y6D2I8-F1
#
_entry.id   AF-A0A1Y6D2I8-F1
#
_cell.length_a   1.000
_cell.length_b   1.000
_cell.length_c   1.000
_cell.angle_alpha   90.00
_cell.angle_beta   90.00
_cell.angle_gamma   90.00
#
_symmetry.space_group_name_H-M   'P 1'
#
loop_
_entity.id
_entity.type
_entity.pdbx_description
1 polymer ?
#
loop_
_entity_poly.entity_id
_entity_poly.type
_entity_poly.pdbx_seq_one_letter_code
_entity_poly.pdbx_strand_id
1 'polypeptide(L)'
;MHPSATQLEIRQRLVSVVAPWWRGERISPGGLVFGLNTQGRRHPLLWCFQGYREFSQLAARLGPDQPLYGMRSGHMVFQYSEANIRHIADCYTEEILALDLPGPYLVAGNCQASYIAQRIAENLMRLDLRVAALILLNPLPPLPYAGRVALIVSQHDEAQNPYKRFHDPASAWEDCYLGYTVDSIPGGHGKAFEEPAVSSLVERLEAILPDALRRSGDFAPPACRIDISVPEHLEARPGTRLRLPVTLSNRSPFPCPATRFSQIWVANHWRDPQGGLLHWLDGRTALDSDIPTATALELELVVQVPEQPGQYCLEVDLVKEGSFWFGDLGEKTGQCVVSVQSDAEPDESAAAPTADRVAPPSLPTQPAADEPVIADELESAHRAFGKGDFERAIPGYYKALDGIPVAYQRLGEALLHRKRWDEAKTQYLKALALSPGNPDINAALGELAKQSGDWHTAIHYFDQALAHRPWPSAPAYASLGELREKTGDFERAKAAYDQALALSPTLLDALRGAIRASRALTAYEEALGYVRRGFEIAPDDNGFLMLEVDIHVDRGDLDTAHALCRKYRRCFPDHPGALVKLGDVLARQGQLQDAEGCLRRAIELDPGFANAHHNLGRVLARQGRLAEAVASARQAIELAPRKPGYHVHLGNLSAREDRLTDAEDRLRRAIELDPGLANAHHDLSRVLARQGKLAEAAASARRAIELDPRKPGYHVHLGNLSARADRWADAEACLRRAVELDPSLASAHHDLSRALARQARLAEATASAKRATELDPAQPGYRAHLDALLLQTREPGEASR
;
A
#
# COMPACT_ATOMS: atom_id res chain seq x y z
N MET A 1 16.60 -1.90 -46.83
CA MET A 1 17.20 -3.10 -46.21
C MET A 1 16.32 -4.29 -46.57
N HIS A 2 16.89 -5.44 -46.94
CA HIS A 2 16.08 -6.65 -47.11
C HIS A 2 15.63 -7.15 -45.73
N PRO A 3 14.33 -7.46 -45.53
CA PRO A 3 13.85 -7.97 -44.24
C PRO A 3 14.51 -9.31 -43.91
N SER A 4 14.80 -9.55 -42.63
CA SER A 4 15.32 -10.85 -42.17
C SER A 4 14.27 -11.97 -42.34
N ALA A 5 14.69 -13.23 -42.38
CA ALA A 5 13.78 -14.37 -42.56
C ALA A 5 12.64 -14.38 -41.50
N THR A 6 12.95 -14.02 -40.25
CA THR A 6 11.99 -13.89 -39.14
C THR A 6 11.00 -12.74 -39.33
N GLN A 7 11.44 -11.63 -39.93
CA GLN A 7 10.63 -10.45 -40.20
C GLN A 7 9.60 -10.67 -41.32
N LEU A 8 10.00 -11.43 -42.35
CA LEU A 8 9.10 -11.83 -43.43
C LEU A 8 8.02 -12.80 -42.94
N GLU A 9 8.39 -13.71 -42.03
CA GLU A 9 7.47 -14.68 -41.43
C GLU A 9 6.39 -14.00 -40.56
N ILE A 10 6.76 -12.99 -39.76
CA ILE A 10 5.80 -12.21 -38.94
C ILE A 10 4.77 -11.49 -39.81
N ARG A 11 5.22 -10.82 -40.88
CA ARG A 11 4.33 -10.11 -41.80
C ARG A 11 3.38 -11.09 -42.49
N GLN A 12 3.88 -12.23 -42.97
CA GLN A 12 3.06 -13.26 -43.61
C GLN A 12 2.02 -13.86 -42.65
N ARG A 13 2.41 -14.15 -41.40
CA ARG A 13 1.47 -14.61 -40.37
C ARG A 13 0.38 -13.58 -40.10
N LEU A 14 0.73 -12.30 -39.97
CA LEU A 14 -0.25 -11.23 -39.78
C LEU A 14 -1.22 -11.13 -40.97
N VAL A 15 -0.71 -11.17 -42.21
CA VAL A 15 -1.56 -11.20 -43.42
C VAL A 15 -2.54 -12.38 -43.38
N SER A 16 -2.07 -13.59 -43.03
CA SER A 16 -2.91 -14.79 -42.98
C SER A 16 -4.05 -14.71 -41.95
N VAL A 17 -3.85 -13.96 -40.86
CA VAL A 17 -4.83 -13.80 -39.78
C VAL A 17 -5.73 -12.57 -39.99
N VAL A 18 -5.27 -11.54 -40.68
CA VAL A 18 -6.05 -10.29 -40.85
C VAL A 18 -6.86 -10.33 -42.13
N ALA A 19 -6.24 -10.74 -43.25
CA ALA A 19 -6.83 -10.66 -44.57
C ALA A 19 -8.19 -11.36 -44.75
N PRO A 20 -8.43 -12.55 -44.16
CA PRO A 20 -9.72 -13.23 -44.32
C PRO A 20 -10.84 -12.65 -43.45
N TRP A 21 -10.49 -11.92 -42.38
CA TRP A 21 -11.43 -11.59 -41.29
C TRP A 21 -11.78 -10.11 -41.20
N TRP A 22 -10.86 -9.22 -41.56
CA TRP A 22 -11.09 -7.79 -41.57
C TRP A 22 -11.78 -7.37 -42.88
N ARG A 23 -12.90 -6.66 -42.78
CA ARG A 23 -13.66 -6.14 -43.93
C ARG A 23 -13.49 -4.62 -44.03
N GLY A 24 -13.41 -4.10 -45.24
CA GLY A 24 -13.20 -2.67 -45.51
C GLY A 24 -12.39 -2.48 -46.78
N GLU A 25 -12.10 -1.22 -47.12
CA GLU A 25 -11.22 -0.90 -48.23
C GLU A 25 -9.79 -1.23 -47.82
N ARG A 26 -9.14 -2.18 -48.52
CA ARG A 26 -7.72 -2.42 -48.31
C ARG A 26 -6.95 -1.40 -49.15
N ILE A 27 -6.15 -0.59 -48.47
CA ILE A 27 -5.64 0.64 -49.09
C ILE A 27 -4.43 0.38 -49.99
N SER A 28 -3.67 -0.70 -49.76
CA SER A 28 -2.60 -1.16 -50.65
C SER A 28 -2.74 -2.66 -51.02
N PRO A 29 -2.37 -3.07 -52.25
CA PRO A 29 -2.41 -4.48 -52.65
C PRO A 29 -1.53 -5.36 -51.74
N GLY A 30 -2.14 -6.27 -50.98
CA GLY A 30 -1.42 -7.08 -49.99
C GLY A 30 -1.00 -6.33 -48.72
N GLY A 31 -1.56 -5.14 -48.51
CA GLY A 31 -1.36 -4.31 -47.31
C GLY A 31 -2.06 -4.83 -46.06
N LEU A 32 -1.62 -4.33 -44.92
CA LEU A 32 -2.10 -4.61 -43.58
C LEU A 32 -2.98 -3.49 -42.99
N VAL A 33 -3.03 -2.32 -43.64
CA VAL A 33 -3.92 -1.20 -43.27
C VAL A 33 -5.27 -1.31 -44.00
N PHE A 34 -6.36 -1.21 -43.24
CA PHE A 34 -7.74 -1.25 -43.76
C PHE A 34 -8.47 0.04 -43.42
N GLY A 35 -9.19 0.61 -44.38
CA GLY A 35 -10.03 1.79 -44.19
C GLY A 35 -11.51 1.45 -44.09
N LEU A 36 -12.18 2.15 -43.18
CA LEU A 36 -13.63 2.32 -43.14
C LEU A 36 -13.95 3.81 -43.21
N ASN A 37 -15.08 4.17 -43.82
CA ASN A 37 -15.50 5.56 -44.02
C ASN A 37 -14.46 6.42 -44.76
N THR A 38 -13.66 5.82 -45.66
CA THR A 38 -12.54 6.46 -46.37
C THR A 38 -12.93 7.68 -47.19
N GLN A 39 -14.19 7.78 -47.59
CA GLN A 39 -14.77 8.90 -48.33
C GLN A 39 -15.26 10.06 -47.43
N GLY A 40 -15.11 9.94 -46.11
CA GLY A 40 -15.50 10.97 -45.14
C GLY A 40 -14.65 12.26 -45.26
N ARG A 41 -15.19 13.39 -44.80
CA ARG A 41 -14.55 14.71 -44.96
C ARG A 41 -13.76 15.17 -43.73
N ARG A 42 -13.92 14.50 -42.58
CA ARG A 42 -13.15 14.82 -41.36
C ARG A 42 -11.70 14.36 -41.48
N HIS A 43 -10.84 14.89 -40.61
CA HIS A 43 -9.42 14.54 -40.57
C HIS A 43 -9.24 13.04 -40.28
N PRO A 44 -8.44 12.28 -41.07
CA PRO A 44 -8.23 10.85 -40.87
C PRO A 44 -7.74 10.46 -39.47
N LEU A 45 -8.24 9.34 -38.95
CA LEU A 45 -7.77 8.71 -37.72
C LEU A 45 -7.09 7.36 -38.03
N LEU A 46 -5.85 7.19 -37.57
CA LEU A 46 -5.08 5.94 -37.67
C LEU A 46 -5.15 5.22 -36.32
N TRP A 47 -5.61 3.97 -36.27
CA TRP A 47 -5.80 3.27 -34.99
C TRP A 47 -5.36 1.80 -35.04
N CYS A 48 -4.52 1.39 -34.08
CA CYS A 48 -4.11 0.00 -33.87
C CYS A 48 -5.07 -0.75 -32.92
N PHE A 49 -5.77 -1.78 -33.42
CA PHE A 49 -6.80 -2.53 -32.70
C PHE A 49 -6.39 -3.96 -32.33
N GLN A 50 -6.96 -4.47 -31.25
CA GLN A 50 -6.93 -5.88 -30.86
C GLN A 50 -7.97 -6.74 -31.58
N GLY A 51 -8.89 -6.18 -32.38
CA GLY A 51 -9.96 -6.92 -33.05
C GLY A 51 -10.58 -6.18 -34.25
N TYR A 52 -11.11 -6.91 -35.24
CA TYR A 52 -11.97 -6.29 -36.27
C TYR A 52 -13.26 -5.73 -35.66
N ARG A 53 -13.80 -6.41 -34.65
CA ARG A 53 -15.02 -5.99 -33.95
C ARG A 53 -14.88 -4.56 -33.42
N GLU A 54 -13.78 -4.27 -32.73
CA GLU A 54 -13.44 -2.95 -32.18
C GLU A 54 -13.36 -1.89 -33.29
N PHE A 55 -12.62 -2.20 -34.37
CA PHE A 55 -12.48 -1.35 -35.54
C PHE A 55 -13.83 -1.00 -36.17
N SER A 56 -14.68 -2.00 -36.40
CA SER A 56 -16.00 -1.83 -37.01
C SER A 56 -16.97 -1.06 -36.10
N GLN A 57 -16.93 -1.30 -34.78
CA GLN A 57 -17.80 -0.63 -33.81
C GLN A 57 -17.42 0.85 -33.67
N LEU A 58 -16.13 1.17 -33.61
CA LEU A 58 -15.67 2.54 -33.58
C LEU A 58 -16.04 3.28 -34.88
N ALA A 59 -15.79 2.68 -36.05
CA ALA A 59 -16.15 3.27 -37.35
C ALA A 59 -17.65 3.55 -37.46
N ALA A 60 -18.49 2.60 -37.01
CA ALA A 60 -19.93 2.77 -37.02
C ALA A 60 -20.38 3.92 -36.11
N ARG A 61 -19.76 4.06 -34.92
CA ARG A 61 -20.14 5.09 -33.96
C ARG A 61 -19.64 6.48 -34.30
N LEU A 62 -18.45 6.60 -34.89
CA LEU A 62 -17.90 7.84 -35.44
C LEU A 62 -18.72 8.35 -36.64
N GLY A 63 -19.41 7.45 -37.35
CA GLY A 63 -20.25 7.76 -38.49
C GLY A 63 -19.47 7.91 -39.80
N PRO A 64 -20.19 7.97 -40.94
CA PRO A 64 -19.61 7.86 -42.28
C PRO A 64 -18.71 9.03 -42.70
N ASP A 65 -18.75 10.15 -41.96
CA ASP A 65 -17.97 11.35 -42.28
C ASP A 65 -16.55 11.34 -41.67
N GLN A 66 -16.23 10.35 -40.82
CA GLN A 66 -14.95 10.22 -40.14
C GLN A 66 -14.13 9.06 -40.73
N PRO A 67 -13.13 9.32 -41.60
CA PRO A 67 -12.23 8.28 -42.09
C PRO A 67 -11.46 7.62 -40.94
N LEU A 68 -11.53 6.29 -40.88
CA LEU A 68 -10.83 5.48 -39.88
C LEU A 68 -10.01 4.39 -40.57
N TYR A 69 -8.71 4.41 -40.31
CA TYR A 69 -7.74 3.46 -40.84
C TYR A 69 -7.28 2.55 -39.70
N GLY A 70 -7.70 1.29 -39.76
CA GLY A 70 -7.42 0.26 -38.77
C GLY A 70 -6.16 -0.53 -39.09
N MET A 71 -5.36 -0.76 -38.05
CA MET A 71 -4.17 -1.61 -38.06
C MET A 71 -4.32 -2.71 -37.01
N ARG A 72 -3.80 -3.90 -37.28
CA ARG A 72 -3.86 -5.02 -36.35
C ARG A 72 -2.70 -5.01 -35.36
N SER A 73 -2.98 -5.14 -34.07
CA SER A 73 -1.94 -5.19 -33.03
C SER A 73 -1.05 -6.44 -33.04
N GLY A 74 -1.52 -7.52 -33.67
CA GLY A 74 -0.82 -8.82 -33.66
C GLY A 74 -0.98 -9.59 -32.36
N HIS A 75 -1.89 -9.17 -31.48
CA HIS A 75 -2.30 -9.92 -30.30
C HIS A 75 -2.69 -11.37 -30.68
N MET A 76 -2.04 -12.34 -30.03
CA MET A 76 -2.06 -13.79 -30.30
C MET A 76 -1.45 -14.27 -31.64
N VAL A 77 -0.82 -13.39 -32.42
CA VAL A 77 -0.18 -13.73 -33.71
C VAL A 77 1.34 -13.90 -33.56
N PHE A 78 1.97 -13.10 -32.69
CA PHE A 78 3.39 -13.18 -32.38
C PHE A 78 3.65 -12.77 -30.93
N GLN A 79 4.84 -13.08 -30.42
CA GLN A 79 5.30 -12.61 -29.11
C GLN A 79 5.54 -11.10 -29.17
N TYR A 80 5.00 -10.38 -28.19
CA TYR A 80 5.13 -8.94 -28.04
C TYR A 80 6.53 -8.55 -27.50
N SER A 81 7.57 -8.76 -28.31
CA SER A 81 8.92 -8.27 -28.03
C SER A 81 9.16 -6.92 -28.71
N GLU A 82 10.10 -6.13 -28.18
CA GLU A 82 10.46 -4.83 -28.75
C GLU A 82 10.86 -4.92 -30.23
N ALA A 83 11.62 -5.96 -30.60
CA ALA A 83 12.01 -6.20 -31.99
C ALA A 83 10.78 -6.42 -32.91
N ASN A 84 9.77 -7.16 -32.44
CA ASN A 84 8.57 -7.43 -33.21
C ASN A 84 7.64 -6.20 -33.29
N ILE A 85 7.55 -5.44 -32.20
CA ILE A 85 6.79 -4.17 -32.15
C ILE A 85 7.39 -3.16 -33.14
N ARG A 86 8.72 -2.96 -33.11
CA ARG A 86 9.41 -2.09 -34.07
C ARG A 86 9.19 -2.53 -35.51
N HIS A 87 9.40 -3.80 -35.79
CA HIS A 87 9.24 -4.34 -37.15
C HIS A 87 7.83 -4.13 -37.70
N ILE A 88 6.80 -4.39 -36.89
CA ILE A 88 5.40 -4.19 -37.31
C ILE A 88 5.06 -2.70 -37.42
N ALA A 89 5.54 -1.87 -36.51
CA ALA A 89 5.37 -0.43 -36.61
C ALA A 89 6.02 0.14 -37.88
N ASP A 90 7.21 -0.34 -38.25
CA ASP A 90 7.89 0.04 -39.50
C ASP A 90 7.05 -0.35 -40.72
N CYS A 91 6.51 -1.57 -40.76
CA CYS A 91 5.60 -2.02 -41.82
C CYS A 91 4.35 -1.12 -41.93
N TYR A 92 3.75 -0.75 -40.80
CA TYR A 92 2.60 0.14 -40.79
C TYR A 92 2.96 1.57 -41.18
N THR A 93 4.10 2.10 -40.74
CA THR A 93 4.58 3.41 -41.16
C THR A 93 4.77 3.46 -42.67
N GLU A 94 5.41 2.47 -43.27
CA GLU A 94 5.58 2.38 -44.73
C GLU A 94 4.23 2.41 -45.47
N GLU A 95 3.26 1.63 -44.99
CA GLU A 95 1.92 1.64 -45.58
C GLU A 95 1.19 2.97 -45.36
N ILE A 96 1.28 3.59 -44.18
CA ILE A 96 0.70 4.91 -43.87
C ILE A 96 1.24 5.98 -44.82
N LEU A 97 2.55 5.98 -45.08
CA LEU A 97 3.18 6.93 -46.00
C LEU A 97 2.68 6.72 -47.44
N ALA A 98 2.46 5.48 -47.85
CA ALA A 98 1.91 5.16 -49.16
C ALA A 98 0.45 5.60 -49.35
N LEU A 99 -0.26 5.93 -48.26
CA LEU A 99 -1.65 6.40 -48.32
C LEU A 99 -1.77 7.88 -48.69
N ASP A 100 -0.68 8.64 -48.60
CA ASP A 100 -0.64 10.10 -48.86
C ASP A 100 -1.75 10.86 -48.12
N LEU A 101 -1.98 10.52 -46.85
CA LEU A 101 -3.01 11.16 -46.03
C LEU A 101 -2.60 12.59 -45.66
N PRO A 102 -3.55 13.55 -45.61
CA PRO A 102 -3.26 14.89 -45.14
C PRO A 102 -2.85 14.87 -43.66
N GLY A 103 -1.66 15.41 -43.36
CA GLY A 103 -1.22 15.66 -41.99
C GLY A 103 -1.87 16.91 -41.38
N PRO A 104 -1.76 17.11 -40.05
CA PRO A 104 -0.99 16.32 -39.09
C PRO A 104 -1.65 15.00 -38.67
N TYR A 105 -0.86 13.96 -38.42
CA TYR A 105 -1.35 12.60 -38.15
C TYR A 105 -1.96 12.45 -36.76
N LEU A 106 -3.04 11.67 -36.67
CA LEU A 106 -3.68 11.26 -35.42
C LEU A 106 -3.53 9.76 -35.29
N VAL A 107 -2.72 9.33 -34.32
CA VAL A 107 -2.35 7.92 -34.16
C VAL A 107 -2.89 7.42 -32.83
N ALA A 108 -3.52 6.25 -32.83
CA ALA A 108 -4.19 5.71 -31.66
C ALA A 108 -3.91 4.22 -31.47
N GLY A 109 -3.98 3.75 -30.23
CA GLY A 109 -3.87 2.33 -29.89
C GLY A 109 -4.58 2.00 -28.58
N ASN A 110 -5.02 0.75 -28.44
CA ASN A 110 -5.63 0.25 -27.21
C ASN A 110 -4.86 -0.92 -26.58
N CYS A 111 -4.77 -0.92 -25.25
CA CYS A 111 -4.07 -1.94 -24.46
C CYS A 111 -2.63 -2.17 -24.98
N GLN A 112 -2.27 -3.40 -25.36
CA GLN A 112 -0.96 -3.71 -25.93
C GLN A 112 -0.72 -3.06 -27.31
N ALA A 113 -1.78 -2.67 -28.04
CA ALA A 113 -1.64 -2.00 -29.33
C ALA A 113 -1.09 -0.56 -29.19
N SER A 114 -1.15 0.01 -27.98
CA SER A 114 -0.58 1.31 -27.64
C SER A 114 0.92 1.41 -27.96
N TYR A 115 1.69 0.33 -27.75
CA TYR A 115 3.12 0.30 -28.08
C TYR A 115 3.41 0.44 -29.57
N ILE A 116 2.61 -0.23 -30.40
CA ILE A 116 2.75 -0.16 -31.86
C ILE A 116 2.33 1.22 -32.34
N ALA A 117 1.22 1.76 -31.81
CA ALA A 117 0.75 3.11 -32.11
C ALA A 117 1.79 4.18 -31.76
N GLN A 118 2.40 4.08 -30.57
CA GLN A 118 3.47 4.99 -30.16
C GLN A 118 4.68 4.91 -31.09
N ARG A 119 5.13 3.68 -31.42
CA ARG A 119 6.26 3.51 -32.32
C ARG A 119 5.98 4.03 -33.73
N ILE A 120 4.76 3.85 -34.26
CA ILE A 120 4.34 4.46 -35.53
C ILE A 120 4.43 5.99 -35.43
N ALA A 121 3.94 6.59 -34.35
CA ALA A 121 3.98 8.03 -34.16
C ALA A 121 5.43 8.55 -34.12
N GLU A 122 6.33 7.87 -33.40
CA GLU A 122 7.76 8.18 -33.37
C GLU A 122 8.42 8.02 -34.74
N ASN A 123 8.07 6.99 -35.51
CA ASN A 123 8.56 6.79 -36.87
C ASN A 123 8.18 7.96 -37.78
N LEU A 124 6.92 8.43 -37.71
CA LEU A 124 6.44 9.58 -38.46
C LEU A 124 7.18 10.87 -38.03
N MET A 125 7.34 11.10 -36.72
CA MET A 125 8.10 12.24 -36.21
C MET A 125 9.57 12.22 -36.67
N ARG A 126 10.21 11.05 -36.73
CA ARG A 126 11.58 10.90 -37.25
C ARG A 126 11.71 11.24 -38.74
N LEU A 127 10.61 11.20 -39.48
CA LEU A 127 10.52 11.62 -40.87
C LEU A 127 10.07 13.09 -41.02
N ASP A 128 10.12 13.85 -39.93
CA ASP A 128 9.69 15.26 -39.85
C ASP A 128 8.20 15.46 -40.18
N LEU A 129 7.40 14.40 -40.02
CA LEU A 129 5.95 14.46 -40.18
C LEU A 129 5.28 14.75 -38.84
N ARG A 130 4.41 15.76 -38.83
CA ARG A 130 3.72 16.20 -37.61
C ARG A 130 2.68 15.19 -37.16
N VAL A 131 2.79 14.71 -35.92
CA VAL A 131 1.74 13.96 -35.21
C VAL A 131 1.00 14.91 -34.28
N ALA A 132 -0.29 15.13 -34.51
CA ALA A 132 -1.12 16.04 -33.72
C ALA A 132 -1.42 15.51 -32.31
N ALA A 133 -1.69 14.20 -32.19
CA ALA A 133 -1.87 13.52 -30.91
C ALA A 133 -1.63 12.00 -31.05
N LEU A 134 -1.05 11.43 -30.00
CA LEU A 134 -1.02 9.99 -29.74
C LEU A 134 -2.13 9.65 -28.73
N ILE A 135 -3.13 8.88 -29.13
CA ILE A 135 -4.29 8.54 -28.29
C ILE A 135 -4.12 7.12 -27.75
N LEU A 136 -4.02 6.98 -26.44
CA LEU A 136 -3.74 5.71 -25.78
C LEU A 136 -4.91 5.31 -24.88
N LEU A 137 -5.60 4.23 -25.27
CA LEU A 137 -6.73 3.69 -24.53
C LEU A 137 -6.28 2.52 -23.65
N ASN A 138 -6.40 2.65 -22.32
CA ASN A 138 -5.91 1.71 -21.32
C ASN A 138 -4.44 1.27 -21.57
N PRO A 139 -3.46 2.19 -21.67
CA PRO A 139 -2.07 1.81 -21.90
C PRO A 139 -1.47 1.07 -20.69
N LEU A 140 -0.53 0.18 -20.97
CA LEU A 140 0.28 -0.51 -19.97
C LEU A 140 1.75 -0.38 -20.37
N PRO A 141 2.68 -0.35 -19.40
CA PRO A 141 3.24 0.87 -18.82
C PRO A 141 3.50 2.02 -19.80
N PRO A 142 3.46 3.29 -19.34
CA PRO A 142 3.76 4.44 -20.18
C PRO A 142 5.22 4.38 -20.67
N LEU A 143 5.42 4.63 -21.96
CA LEU A 143 6.74 4.79 -22.56
C LEU A 143 6.97 6.26 -22.87
N PRO A 144 8.19 6.81 -22.67
CA PRO A 144 8.49 8.20 -22.99
C PRO A 144 8.11 8.57 -24.43
N TYR A 145 7.31 9.61 -24.60
CA TYR A 145 6.90 10.11 -25.91
C TYR A 145 7.03 11.62 -25.99
N ALA A 146 7.65 12.07 -27.06
CA ALA A 146 7.98 13.47 -27.29
C ALA A 146 6.73 14.33 -27.54
N GLY A 147 5.72 13.79 -28.23
CA GLY A 147 4.54 14.55 -28.66
C GLY A 147 3.40 14.59 -27.64
N ARG A 148 2.26 15.12 -28.08
CA ARG A 148 1.03 15.15 -27.27
C ARG A 148 0.44 13.76 -27.08
N VAL A 149 0.04 13.45 -25.85
CA VAL A 149 -0.66 12.21 -25.52
C VAL A 149 -2.07 12.49 -25.01
N ALA A 150 -3.05 11.72 -25.46
CA ALA A 150 -4.38 11.69 -24.85
C ALA A 150 -4.61 10.30 -24.26
N LEU A 151 -4.58 10.20 -22.93
CA LEU A 151 -4.81 8.98 -22.18
C LEU A 151 -6.30 8.82 -21.93
N ILE A 152 -6.86 7.66 -22.29
CA ILE A 152 -8.26 7.33 -22.04
C ILE A 152 -8.30 6.05 -21.20
N VAL A 153 -8.94 6.10 -20.03
CA VAL A 153 -8.94 4.99 -19.06
C VAL A 153 -10.36 4.49 -18.78
N SER A 154 -10.54 3.17 -18.74
CA SER A 154 -11.82 2.51 -18.41
C SER A 154 -12.03 2.44 -16.90
N GLN A 155 -13.13 3.01 -16.40
CA GLN A 155 -13.36 3.21 -14.96
C GLN A 155 -13.48 1.92 -14.15
N HIS A 156 -14.05 0.86 -14.71
CA HIS A 156 -14.30 -0.40 -13.98
C HIS A 156 -13.26 -1.50 -14.28
N ASP A 157 -12.17 -1.17 -14.97
CA ASP A 157 -11.10 -2.13 -15.25
C ASP A 157 -10.19 -2.32 -14.03
N GLU A 158 -10.46 -3.32 -13.19
CA GLU A 158 -9.64 -3.57 -11.98
C GLU A 158 -8.21 -4.03 -12.26
N ALA A 159 -7.95 -4.58 -13.45
CA ALA A 159 -6.64 -5.15 -13.80
C ALA A 159 -5.71 -4.15 -14.49
N GLN A 160 -6.26 -3.23 -15.28
CA GLN A 160 -5.50 -2.30 -16.11
C GLN A 160 -5.78 -0.82 -15.84
N ASN A 161 -6.77 -0.46 -15.00
CA ASN A 161 -6.95 0.94 -14.62
C ASN A 161 -5.79 1.39 -13.72
N PRO A 162 -4.96 2.34 -14.16
CA PRO A 162 -3.77 2.75 -13.42
C PRO A 162 -4.11 3.40 -12.08
N TYR A 163 -5.27 4.07 -11.98
CA TYR A 163 -5.77 4.66 -10.73
C TYR A 163 -6.30 3.64 -9.73
N LYS A 164 -6.50 2.38 -10.14
CA LYS A 164 -6.84 1.27 -9.23
C LYS A 164 -5.63 0.42 -8.85
N ARG A 165 -4.60 0.40 -9.70
CA ARG A 165 -3.41 -0.45 -9.54
C ARG A 165 -2.23 0.26 -8.91
N PHE A 166 -2.12 1.58 -9.10
CA PHE A 166 -1.02 2.39 -8.61
C PHE A 166 -1.58 3.54 -7.76
N HIS A 167 -0.86 3.89 -6.69
CA HIS A 167 -1.26 4.97 -5.79
C HIS A 167 -1.12 6.36 -6.43
N ASP A 168 -0.20 6.52 -7.38
CA ASP A 168 0.01 7.75 -8.16
C ASP A 168 0.45 7.42 -9.61
N PRO A 169 -0.49 7.07 -10.50
CA PRO A 169 -0.17 6.86 -11.91
C PRO A 169 0.17 8.16 -12.65
N ALA A 170 -0.18 9.33 -12.09
CA ALA A 170 0.08 10.62 -12.73
C ALA A 170 1.57 10.93 -12.76
N SER A 171 2.31 10.62 -11.68
CA SER A 171 3.77 10.74 -11.64
C SER A 171 4.47 9.98 -12.77
N ALA A 172 4.02 8.75 -13.07
CA ALA A 172 4.58 7.96 -14.16
C ALA A 172 4.32 8.58 -15.56
N TRP A 173 3.20 9.29 -15.71
CA TRP A 173 2.85 9.98 -16.96
C TRP A 173 3.53 11.33 -17.12
N GLU A 174 3.67 12.08 -16.03
CA GLU A 174 4.46 13.33 -16.01
C GLU A 174 5.91 13.08 -16.41
N ASP A 175 6.47 11.95 -16.00
CA ASP A 175 7.81 11.53 -16.38
C ASP A 175 7.93 11.11 -17.85
N CYS A 176 6.85 10.57 -18.44
CA CYS A 176 6.87 10.04 -19.80
C CYS A 176 6.38 11.02 -20.86
N TYR A 177 5.54 11.99 -20.49
CA TYR A 177 4.79 12.83 -21.43
C TYR A 177 4.86 14.32 -21.04
N LEU A 178 5.39 15.17 -21.94
CA LEU A 178 5.45 16.62 -21.72
C LEU A 178 4.10 17.32 -21.80
N GLY A 179 3.12 16.70 -22.46
CA GLY A 179 1.79 17.23 -22.65
C GLY A 179 0.80 16.09 -22.80
N TYR A 180 0.11 15.76 -21.72
CA TYR A 180 -0.90 14.72 -21.70
C TYR A 180 -2.25 15.23 -21.19
N THR A 181 -3.33 14.64 -21.67
CA THR A 181 -4.66 14.72 -21.05
C THR A 181 -5.05 13.35 -20.55
N VAL A 182 -5.85 13.29 -19.48
CA VAL A 182 -6.44 12.04 -19.00
C VAL A 182 -7.94 12.17 -18.98
N ASP A 183 -8.60 11.29 -19.71
CA ASP A 183 -10.05 11.14 -19.73
C ASP A 183 -10.43 9.73 -19.29
N SER A 184 -11.69 9.59 -18.88
CA SER A 184 -12.25 8.29 -18.52
C SER A 184 -13.54 7.97 -19.25
N ILE A 185 -13.75 6.68 -19.51
CA ILE A 185 -14.96 6.11 -20.11
C ILE A 185 -15.55 5.03 -19.20
N PRO A 186 -16.88 4.84 -19.19
CA PRO A 186 -17.51 3.78 -18.42
C PRO A 186 -17.14 2.39 -18.96
N GLY A 187 -17.25 1.36 -18.11
CA GLY A 187 -17.00 -0.03 -18.50
C GLY A 187 -15.70 -0.63 -17.98
N GLY A 188 -15.56 -1.96 -18.13
CA GLY A 188 -14.41 -2.75 -17.68
C GLY A 188 -13.48 -3.18 -18.81
N HIS A 189 -12.53 -4.06 -18.51
CA HIS A 189 -11.51 -4.51 -19.46
C HIS A 189 -12.13 -5.07 -20.75
N GLY A 190 -11.64 -4.63 -21.93
CA GLY A 190 -12.12 -5.07 -23.24
C GLY A 190 -13.53 -4.60 -23.63
N LYS A 191 -14.16 -3.72 -22.84
CA LYS A 191 -15.52 -3.21 -23.10
C LYS A 191 -15.57 -1.81 -23.71
N ALA A 192 -14.43 -1.17 -23.94
CA ALA A 192 -14.34 0.21 -24.42
C ALA A 192 -15.02 0.47 -25.78
N PHE A 193 -15.20 -0.56 -26.60
CA PHE A 193 -15.85 -0.47 -27.92
C PHE A 193 -17.29 -0.99 -27.92
N GLU A 194 -17.88 -1.28 -26.75
CA GLU A 194 -19.28 -1.64 -26.58
C GLU A 194 -20.07 -0.49 -25.91
N GLU A 195 -21.40 -0.44 -26.06
CA GLU A 195 -22.21 0.56 -25.35
C GLU A 195 -22.26 0.28 -23.84
N PRO A 196 -22.26 1.32 -22.97
CA PRO A 196 -22.24 2.75 -23.30
C PRO A 196 -20.83 3.33 -23.54
N ALA A 197 -19.78 2.53 -23.39
CA ALA A 197 -18.39 2.96 -23.41
C ALA A 197 -17.96 3.56 -24.75
N VAL A 198 -18.37 2.96 -25.87
CA VAL A 198 -18.01 3.43 -27.22
C VAL A 198 -18.61 4.79 -27.54
N SER A 199 -19.81 5.09 -27.05
CA SER A 199 -20.40 6.42 -27.16
C SER A 199 -19.57 7.45 -26.39
N SER A 200 -19.21 7.13 -25.15
CA SER A 200 -18.36 8.02 -24.34
C SER A 200 -16.96 8.19 -24.94
N LEU A 201 -16.38 7.12 -25.51
CA LEU A 201 -15.10 7.18 -26.22
C LEU A 201 -15.16 8.14 -27.41
N VAL A 202 -16.22 8.07 -28.22
CA VAL A 202 -16.42 8.99 -29.35
C VAL A 202 -16.56 10.43 -28.87
N GLU A 203 -17.32 10.70 -27.80
CA GLU A 203 -17.41 12.06 -27.23
C GLU A 203 -16.04 12.61 -26.81
N ARG A 204 -15.18 11.78 -26.20
CA ARG A 204 -13.81 12.19 -25.83
C ARG A 204 -12.96 12.45 -27.06
N LEU A 205 -13.03 11.58 -28.09
CA LEU A 205 -12.33 11.81 -29.35
C LEU A 205 -12.79 13.12 -30.00
N GLU A 206 -14.10 13.40 -30.07
CA GLU A 206 -14.62 14.64 -30.63
C GLU A 206 -14.19 15.90 -29.85
N ALA A 207 -13.88 15.78 -28.56
CA ALA A 207 -13.29 16.85 -27.76
C ALA A 207 -11.77 17.01 -28.00
N ILE A 208 -11.04 15.90 -28.13
CA ILE A 208 -9.57 15.87 -28.28
C ILE A 208 -9.15 16.35 -29.67
N LEU A 209 -9.81 15.84 -30.73
CA LEU A 209 -9.36 16.00 -32.11
C LEU A 209 -9.25 17.48 -32.55
N PRO A 210 -10.23 18.36 -32.31
CA PRO A 210 -10.13 19.76 -32.74
C PRO A 210 -9.04 20.56 -32.02
N ASP A 211 -8.75 20.27 -30.74
CA ASP A 211 -7.67 20.94 -30.00
C ASP A 211 -6.29 20.43 -30.45
N ALA A 212 -6.15 19.12 -30.66
CA ALA A 212 -4.92 18.49 -31.15
C ALA A 212 -4.47 19.07 -32.49
N LEU A 213 -5.41 19.26 -33.42
CA LEU A 213 -5.10 19.77 -34.76
C LEU A 213 -4.66 21.25 -34.76
N ARG A 214 -5.21 22.08 -33.84
CA ARG A 214 -4.99 23.53 -33.78
C ARG A 214 -3.66 23.97 -33.15
N ARG A 215 -3.13 23.24 -32.17
CA ARG A 215 -1.95 23.69 -31.41
C ARG A 215 -0.64 23.21 -32.05
N SER A 216 0.26 24.14 -32.37
CA SER A 216 1.66 23.86 -32.74
C SER A 216 2.54 23.96 -31.50
N GLY A 217 2.99 22.83 -30.96
CA GLY A 217 3.99 22.82 -29.89
C GLY A 217 5.07 21.80 -30.22
N ASP A 218 6.31 22.25 -30.25
CA ASP A 218 7.48 21.39 -30.25
C ASP A 218 7.66 20.88 -28.81
N PHE A 219 7.46 19.58 -28.63
CA PHE A 219 7.67 18.92 -27.36
C PHE A 219 8.80 17.91 -27.57
N ALA A 220 9.88 18.06 -26.80
CA ALA A 220 11.06 17.19 -26.84
C ALA A 220 11.19 16.48 -25.47
N PRO A 221 11.28 15.15 -25.42
CA PRO A 221 11.25 14.34 -24.19
C PRO A 221 12.48 14.66 -23.33
N PRO A 222 12.36 14.88 -22.01
CA PRO A 222 13.53 14.89 -21.15
C PRO A 222 13.81 13.44 -20.69
N ALA A 223 14.18 12.57 -21.61
CA ALA A 223 14.82 11.30 -21.24
C ALA A 223 16.29 11.38 -21.65
N CYS A 224 17.15 11.29 -20.65
CA CYS A 224 18.60 11.22 -20.84
C CYS A 224 18.99 9.97 -21.62
N ARG A 225 19.66 10.16 -22.77
CA ARG A 225 20.32 9.10 -23.52
C ARG A 225 21.78 9.05 -23.12
N ILE A 226 22.14 8.05 -22.33
CA ILE A 226 23.48 7.88 -21.80
C ILE A 226 24.01 6.52 -22.26
N ASP A 227 25.18 6.51 -22.89
CA ASP A 227 25.93 5.27 -23.11
C ASP A 227 26.74 4.93 -21.87
N ILE A 228 26.67 3.67 -21.43
CA ILE A 228 27.40 3.14 -20.28
C ILE A 228 28.59 2.33 -20.79
N SER A 229 29.79 2.66 -20.33
CA SER A 229 31.01 1.91 -20.59
C SER A 229 31.59 1.38 -19.29
N VAL A 230 31.93 0.10 -19.27
CA VAL A 230 32.54 -0.63 -18.15
C VAL A 230 33.65 -1.55 -18.69
N PRO A 231 34.61 -2.00 -17.86
CA PRO A 231 35.60 -3.00 -18.26
C PRO A 231 34.95 -4.29 -18.77
N GLU A 232 35.51 -4.89 -19.82
CA GLU A 232 34.98 -6.14 -20.39
C GLU A 232 35.19 -7.33 -19.46
N HIS A 233 36.33 -7.38 -18.75
CA HIS A 233 36.73 -8.49 -17.90
C HIS A 233 37.39 -8.01 -16.60
N LEU A 234 37.04 -8.63 -15.48
CA LEU A 234 37.66 -8.40 -14.17
C LEU A 234 37.86 -9.71 -13.40
N GLU A 235 38.86 -9.74 -12.53
CA GLU A 235 39.07 -10.84 -11.57
C GLU A 235 38.73 -10.36 -10.16
N ALA A 236 38.07 -11.21 -9.38
CA ALA A 236 37.67 -10.88 -8.02
C ALA A 236 37.73 -12.09 -7.08
N ARG A 237 37.78 -11.82 -5.77
CA ARG A 237 37.72 -12.85 -4.74
C ARG A 237 36.29 -13.02 -4.23
N PRO A 238 35.84 -14.26 -3.95
CA PRO A 238 34.49 -14.48 -3.49
C PRO A 238 34.17 -13.71 -2.21
N GLY A 239 32.99 -13.12 -2.14
CA GLY A 239 32.54 -12.36 -0.97
C GLY A 239 33.25 -11.02 -0.71
N THR A 240 34.10 -10.55 -1.63
CA THR A 240 34.75 -9.23 -1.50
C THR A 240 33.95 -8.10 -2.15
N ARG A 241 34.29 -6.85 -1.81
CA ARG A 241 33.74 -5.66 -2.49
C ARG A 241 34.61 -5.29 -3.69
N LEU A 242 34.03 -5.28 -4.87
CA LEU A 242 34.66 -4.86 -6.12
C LEU A 242 34.27 -3.42 -6.44
N ARG A 243 35.25 -2.59 -6.79
CA ARG A 243 35.00 -1.24 -7.32
C ARG A 243 35.09 -1.28 -8.83
N LEU A 244 33.98 -1.05 -9.49
CA LEU A 244 33.86 -1.04 -10.94
C LEU A 244 33.92 0.41 -11.45
N PRO A 245 34.91 0.77 -12.28
CA PRO A 245 34.89 2.06 -12.96
C PRO A 245 33.79 2.07 -14.03
N VAL A 246 32.96 3.12 -14.03
CA VAL A 246 31.87 3.32 -14.98
C VAL A 246 32.01 4.68 -15.64
N THR A 247 31.95 4.71 -16.97
CA THR A 247 31.92 5.95 -17.75
C THR A 247 30.54 6.11 -18.38
N LEU A 248 29.89 7.23 -18.11
CA LEU A 248 28.58 7.59 -18.64
C LEU A 248 28.72 8.70 -19.68
N SER A 249 28.39 8.44 -20.94
CA SER A 249 28.51 9.41 -22.04
C SER A 249 27.14 9.94 -22.46
N ASN A 250 26.88 11.24 -22.28
CA ASN A 250 25.59 11.84 -22.62
C ASN A 250 25.47 12.13 -24.13
N ARG A 251 24.53 11.44 -24.79
CA ARG A 251 24.16 11.63 -26.19
C ARG A 251 22.91 12.47 -26.40
N SER A 252 22.27 12.90 -25.32
CA SER A 252 21.08 13.75 -25.39
C SER A 252 21.47 15.12 -25.93
N PRO A 253 20.58 15.83 -26.65
CA PRO A 253 20.83 17.19 -27.10
C PRO A 253 20.82 18.23 -25.95
N PHE A 254 20.54 17.79 -24.71
CA PHE A 254 20.46 18.60 -23.49
C PHE A 254 21.29 17.97 -22.37
N PRO A 255 21.70 18.76 -21.35
CA PRO A 255 22.42 18.22 -20.19
C PRO A 255 21.55 17.25 -19.40
N CYS A 256 22.17 16.20 -18.89
CA CYS A 256 21.54 15.22 -18.02
C CYS A 256 21.69 15.59 -16.56
N PRO A 257 20.60 15.87 -15.81
CA PRO A 257 20.73 16.38 -14.46
C PRO A 257 21.29 15.35 -13.49
N ALA A 258 22.07 15.83 -12.51
CA ALA A 258 22.53 15.06 -11.36
C ALA A 258 21.39 14.33 -10.65
N THR A 259 21.70 13.24 -9.95
CA THR A 259 20.71 12.36 -9.30
C THR A 259 19.78 13.12 -8.37
N ARG A 260 20.27 14.14 -7.66
CA ARG A 260 19.44 14.96 -6.76
C ARG A 260 18.28 15.68 -7.45
N PHE A 261 18.34 15.86 -8.77
CA PHE A 261 17.32 16.51 -9.59
C PHE A 261 16.56 15.54 -10.49
N SER A 262 17.27 14.59 -11.10
CA SER A 262 16.69 13.63 -12.04
C SER A 262 16.15 12.36 -11.37
N GLN A 263 16.64 12.04 -10.17
CA GLN A 263 16.46 10.75 -9.49
C GLN A 263 16.94 9.54 -10.31
N ILE A 264 17.84 9.76 -11.26
CA ILE A 264 18.50 8.71 -12.06
C ILE A 264 19.76 8.25 -11.32
N TRP A 265 19.97 6.94 -11.23
CA TRP A 265 21.11 6.31 -10.57
C TRP A 265 21.82 5.35 -11.50
N VAL A 266 23.08 5.05 -11.23
CA VAL A 266 23.78 3.89 -11.82
C VAL A 266 23.63 2.72 -10.86
N ALA A 267 23.16 1.59 -11.36
CA ALA A 267 22.97 0.36 -10.60
C ALA A 267 23.34 -0.85 -11.46
N ASN A 268 23.31 -2.05 -10.88
CA ASN A 268 23.69 -3.26 -11.60
C ASN A 268 22.84 -4.49 -11.28
N HIS A 269 23.05 -5.54 -12.05
CA HIS A 269 22.51 -6.88 -11.84
C HIS A 269 23.63 -7.91 -12.00
N TRP A 270 23.67 -8.92 -11.13
CA TRP A 270 24.50 -10.10 -11.33
C TRP A 270 23.72 -11.16 -12.09
N ARG A 271 24.36 -11.72 -13.12
CA ARG A 271 23.85 -12.83 -13.89
C ARG A 271 24.81 -14.01 -13.87
N ASP A 272 24.24 -15.20 -13.90
CA ASP A 272 25.00 -16.43 -14.14
C ASP A 272 25.48 -16.50 -15.61
N PRO A 273 26.39 -17.43 -15.95
CA PRO A 273 26.86 -17.64 -17.32
C PRO A 273 25.76 -17.96 -18.34
N GLN A 274 24.58 -18.41 -17.90
CA GLN A 274 23.43 -18.71 -18.76
C GLN A 274 22.48 -17.51 -18.92
N GLY A 275 22.79 -16.37 -18.28
CA GLY A 275 21.99 -15.13 -18.34
C GLY A 275 20.89 -15.04 -17.30
N GLY A 276 20.76 -16.03 -16.41
CA GLY A 276 19.84 -16.04 -15.27
C GLY A 276 20.22 -14.99 -14.25
N LEU A 277 19.24 -14.25 -13.74
CA LEU A 277 19.44 -13.21 -12.72
C LEU A 277 19.76 -13.86 -11.38
N LEU A 278 20.96 -13.63 -10.85
CA LEU A 278 21.42 -14.15 -9.56
C LEU A 278 21.15 -13.18 -8.42
N HIS A 279 21.60 -11.94 -8.57
CA HIS A 279 21.36 -10.87 -7.61
C HIS A 279 20.88 -9.64 -8.35
N TRP A 280 19.71 -9.16 -7.93
CA TRP A 280 19.11 -7.96 -8.49
C TRP A 280 19.53 -6.76 -7.65
N LEU A 281 20.27 -5.83 -8.25
CA LEU A 281 20.66 -4.55 -7.64
C LEU A 281 21.39 -4.75 -6.31
N ASP A 282 22.73 -4.82 -6.34
CA ASP A 282 23.58 -4.88 -5.13
C ASP A 282 24.57 -3.69 -5.03
N GLY A 283 24.97 -3.10 -6.16
CA GLY A 283 25.71 -1.84 -6.22
C GLY A 283 24.84 -0.68 -6.69
N ARG A 284 25.11 0.50 -6.14
CA ARG A 284 24.42 1.74 -6.50
C ARG A 284 25.32 2.96 -6.31
N THR A 285 25.32 3.86 -7.27
CA THR A 285 26.04 5.12 -7.16
C THR A 285 25.29 6.25 -7.87
N ALA A 286 25.45 7.47 -7.35
CA ALA A 286 24.75 8.65 -7.86
C ALA A 286 25.53 9.31 -9.01
N LEU A 287 24.82 10.08 -9.83
CA LEU A 287 25.37 11.10 -10.70
C LEU A 287 25.67 12.32 -9.84
N ASP A 288 26.94 12.50 -9.51
CA ASP A 288 27.41 13.56 -8.59
C ASP A 288 27.22 14.98 -9.16
N SER A 289 27.18 15.08 -10.48
CA SER A 289 26.97 16.32 -11.22
C SER A 289 26.08 16.09 -12.43
N ASP A 290 25.61 17.18 -13.02
CA ASP A 290 25.00 17.13 -14.34
C ASP A 290 26.04 16.60 -15.34
N ILE A 291 25.59 15.87 -16.36
CA ILE A 291 26.42 15.44 -17.50
C ILE A 291 26.05 16.34 -18.69
N PRO A 292 26.87 17.34 -19.04
CA PRO A 292 26.63 18.17 -20.21
C PRO A 292 26.43 17.37 -21.50
N THR A 293 25.78 17.99 -22.50
CA THR A 293 25.61 17.40 -23.83
C THR A 293 26.96 17.02 -24.43
N ALA A 294 27.08 15.81 -24.99
CA ALA A 294 28.28 15.29 -25.63
C ALA A 294 29.54 15.24 -24.75
N THR A 295 29.37 15.16 -23.43
CA THR A 295 30.46 14.90 -22.47
C THR A 295 30.26 13.58 -21.75
N ALA A 296 31.27 13.17 -20.97
CA ALA A 296 31.21 11.98 -20.14
C ALA A 296 31.41 12.30 -18.65
N LEU A 297 30.82 11.47 -17.79
CA LEU A 297 31.03 11.47 -16.34
C LEU A 297 31.64 10.13 -15.94
N GLU A 298 32.74 10.16 -15.19
CA GLU A 298 33.36 8.98 -14.62
C GLU A 298 32.98 8.85 -13.15
N LEU A 299 32.66 7.63 -12.73
CA LEU A 299 32.23 7.31 -11.38
C LEU A 299 32.58 5.85 -11.03
N GLU A 300 32.65 5.55 -9.74
CA GLU A 300 32.87 4.19 -9.25
C GLU A 300 31.56 3.58 -8.74
N LEU A 301 31.25 2.38 -9.23
CA LEU A 301 30.17 1.54 -8.72
C LEU A 301 30.77 0.46 -7.82
N VAL A 302 30.38 0.43 -6.54
CA VAL A 302 30.82 -0.60 -5.60
C VAL A 302 29.81 -1.73 -5.57
N VAL A 303 30.24 -2.95 -5.87
CA VAL A 303 29.40 -4.17 -5.93
C VAL A 303 29.94 -5.25 -5.02
N GLN A 304 29.09 -6.17 -4.57
CA GLN A 304 29.44 -7.30 -3.72
C GLN A 304 29.63 -8.55 -4.60
N VAL A 305 30.84 -9.11 -4.57
CA VAL A 305 31.21 -10.26 -5.41
C VAL A 305 30.53 -11.52 -4.87
N PRO A 306 29.93 -12.37 -5.74
CA PRO A 306 29.34 -13.65 -5.33
C PRO A 306 30.29 -14.51 -4.49
N GLU A 307 29.75 -15.25 -3.52
CA GLU A 307 30.56 -16.08 -2.60
C GLU A 307 31.09 -17.37 -3.25
N GLN A 308 30.46 -17.82 -4.34
CA GLN A 308 30.90 -19.02 -5.05
C GLN A 308 31.93 -18.67 -6.13
N PRO A 309 33.03 -19.43 -6.26
CA PRO A 309 33.92 -19.31 -7.41
C PRO A 309 33.18 -19.64 -8.70
N GLY A 310 33.46 -18.88 -9.76
CA GLY A 310 32.76 -19.02 -11.03
C GLY A 310 32.94 -17.81 -11.94
N GLN A 311 32.37 -17.89 -13.14
CA GLN A 311 32.22 -16.74 -14.02
C GLN A 311 30.83 -16.15 -13.85
N TYR A 312 30.76 -14.83 -13.81
CA TYR A 312 29.52 -14.09 -13.67
C TYR A 312 29.49 -12.91 -14.63
N CYS A 313 28.30 -12.49 -15.04
CA CYS A 313 28.11 -11.26 -15.80
C CYS A 313 27.55 -10.18 -14.88
N LEU A 314 28.27 -9.08 -14.75
CA LEU A 314 27.88 -7.89 -14.05
C LEU A 314 27.30 -6.89 -15.07
N GLU A 315 25.98 -6.78 -15.09
CA GLU A 315 25.25 -5.87 -15.97
C GLU A 315 25.00 -4.54 -15.26
N VAL A 316 25.47 -3.42 -15.80
CA VAL A 316 25.33 -2.07 -15.26
C VAL A 316 24.34 -1.28 -16.09
N ASP A 317 23.37 -0.64 -15.44
CA ASP A 317 22.31 0.11 -16.09
C ASP A 317 21.99 1.40 -15.32
N LEU A 318 21.26 2.31 -15.97
CA LEU A 318 20.62 3.44 -15.31
C LEU A 318 19.24 3.03 -14.81
N VAL A 319 18.88 3.52 -13.64
CA VAL A 319 17.57 3.30 -13.02
C VAL A 319 16.97 4.62 -12.55
N LYS A 320 15.70 4.85 -12.87
CA LYS A 320 14.89 5.86 -12.20
C LYS A 320 14.02 5.17 -11.16
N GLU A 321 14.33 5.45 -9.90
CA GLU A 321 13.77 4.73 -8.75
C GLU A 321 12.24 4.70 -8.73
N GLY A 322 11.68 3.51 -8.50
CA GLY A 322 10.23 3.31 -8.45
C GLY A 322 9.52 3.40 -9.81
N SER A 323 10.25 3.69 -10.90
CA SER A 323 9.68 3.91 -12.23
C SER A 323 10.13 2.83 -13.22
N PHE A 324 11.39 2.86 -13.66
CA PHE A 324 11.88 1.98 -14.74
C PHE A 324 13.42 1.92 -14.81
N TRP A 325 13.91 0.87 -15.47
CA TRP A 325 15.30 0.76 -15.92
C TRP A 325 15.44 1.27 -17.35
N PHE A 326 16.58 1.88 -17.67
CA PHE A 326 16.80 2.42 -19.01
C PHE A 326 17.01 1.29 -20.02
N GLY A 327 17.59 0.15 -19.59
CA GLY A 327 17.66 -1.07 -20.37
C GLY A 327 16.28 -1.63 -20.75
N ASP A 328 15.29 -1.53 -19.87
CA ASP A 328 13.89 -1.92 -20.16
C ASP A 328 13.25 -1.01 -21.22
N LEU A 329 13.73 0.23 -21.36
CA LEU A 329 13.35 1.16 -22.42
C LEU A 329 14.14 0.95 -23.72
N GLY A 330 15.05 -0.03 -23.74
CA GLY A 330 15.86 -0.40 -24.89
C GLY A 330 17.16 0.40 -25.04
N GLU A 331 17.60 1.12 -24.00
CA GLU A 331 18.97 1.67 -23.95
C GLU A 331 19.98 0.53 -23.69
N LYS A 332 21.26 0.78 -24.01
CA LYS A 332 22.32 -0.21 -23.84
C LYS A 332 22.82 -0.23 -22.40
N THR A 333 22.86 -1.41 -21.81
CA THR A 333 23.50 -1.66 -20.51
C THR A 333 25.00 -1.92 -20.69
N GLY A 334 25.81 -1.56 -19.69
CA GLY A 334 27.21 -1.96 -19.60
C GLY A 334 27.29 -3.41 -19.15
N GLN A 335 28.21 -4.21 -19.70
CA GLN A 335 28.38 -5.62 -19.29
C GLN A 335 29.85 -5.89 -18.99
N CYS A 336 30.12 -6.46 -17.83
CA CYS A 336 31.46 -6.85 -17.39
C CYS A 336 31.45 -8.33 -16.98
N VAL A 337 32.34 -9.13 -17.55
CA VAL A 337 32.52 -10.53 -17.12
C VAL A 337 33.47 -10.55 -15.92
N VAL A 338 32.99 -11.03 -14.78
CA VAL A 338 33.78 -11.14 -13.55
C VAL A 338 34.12 -12.60 -13.27
N SER A 339 35.41 -12.90 -13.23
CA SER A 339 35.94 -14.22 -12.86
C SER A 339 36.27 -14.26 -11.37
N VAL A 340 35.55 -15.10 -10.63
CA VAL A 340 35.68 -15.26 -9.17
C VAL A 340 36.50 -16.50 -8.86
N GLN A 341 37.68 -16.33 -8.28
CA GLN A 341 38.63 -17.42 -8.01
C GLN A 341 38.75 -17.69 -6.49
N SER A 342 38.77 -18.96 -6.07
CA SER A 342 39.09 -19.34 -4.69
C SER A 342 40.60 -19.30 -4.46
N ASP A 343 41.05 -18.75 -3.32
CA ASP A 343 42.47 -18.83 -2.92
C ASP A 343 42.89 -20.31 -2.80
N ALA A 344 43.75 -20.79 -3.70
CA ALA A 344 44.61 -21.94 -3.43
C ALA A 344 45.80 -21.43 -2.60
N GLU A 345 46.11 -22.04 -1.45
CA GLU A 345 47.30 -22.90 -1.31
C GLU A 345 47.37 -23.46 0.13
N PRO A 346 48.03 -24.62 0.32
CA PRO A 346 48.93 -24.75 1.46
C PRO A 346 50.31 -25.27 1.06
N ASP A 347 51.35 -24.52 1.45
CA ASP A 347 52.73 -25.01 1.53
C ASP A 347 52.84 -25.95 2.75
N GLU A 348 53.09 -27.24 2.49
CA GLU A 348 53.26 -28.29 3.49
C GLU A 348 54.66 -28.23 4.12
N SER A 349 54.76 -27.68 5.33
CA SER A 349 55.91 -27.96 6.22
C SER A 349 55.57 -27.63 7.68
N ALA A 350 55.04 -28.61 8.42
CA ALA A 350 55.41 -28.97 9.81
C ALA A 350 54.30 -29.76 10.56
N ALA A 351 54.52 -31.07 10.66
CA ALA A 351 54.28 -31.97 11.79
C ALA A 351 52.92 -31.97 12.58
N ALA A 352 52.15 -33.04 12.34
CA ALA A 352 51.37 -33.94 13.22
C ALA A 352 51.54 -33.90 14.77
N PRO A 353 50.68 -34.55 15.62
CA PRO A 353 49.46 -35.37 15.36
C PRO A 353 48.25 -35.26 16.35
N THR A 354 47.17 -35.99 16.01
CA THR A 354 46.11 -36.64 16.86
C THR A 354 45.04 -35.75 17.55
N ALA A 355 43.76 -36.12 17.68
CA ALA A 355 43.12 -37.43 17.83
C ALA A 355 41.64 -37.46 17.39
N ASP A 356 41.19 -38.64 16.95
CA ASP A 356 39.86 -39.26 16.97
C ASP A 356 38.59 -38.40 17.06
N ARG A 357 37.73 -38.54 16.03
CA ARG A 357 36.28 -38.71 16.21
C ARG A 357 35.59 -39.26 14.95
N VAL A 358 35.25 -40.55 15.03
CA VAL A 358 34.10 -41.30 14.47
C VAL A 358 33.33 -40.65 13.31
N ALA A 359 33.35 -41.32 12.16
CA ALA A 359 32.53 -41.01 10.98
C ALA A 359 31.03 -41.32 11.21
N PRO A 360 30.09 -40.43 10.80
CA PRO A 360 28.71 -40.80 10.58
C PRO A 360 28.54 -41.51 9.23
N PRO A 361 27.50 -42.36 9.07
CA PRO A 361 27.37 -43.27 7.95
C PRO A 361 27.11 -42.53 6.64
N SER A 362 27.68 -43.07 5.57
CA SER A 362 27.43 -42.69 4.18
C SER A 362 25.92 -42.71 3.90
N LEU A 363 25.35 -41.55 3.54
CA LEU A 363 24.04 -41.52 2.92
C LEU A 363 24.15 -42.18 1.52
N PRO A 364 23.18 -43.03 1.14
CA PRO A 364 23.22 -43.71 -0.14
C PRO A 364 23.19 -42.68 -1.28
N THR A 365 24.05 -42.89 -2.28
CA THR A 365 23.99 -42.19 -3.57
C THR A 365 22.57 -42.24 -4.11
N GLN A 366 21.90 -41.10 -4.17
CA GLN A 366 20.65 -40.96 -4.90
C GLN A 366 20.92 -41.23 -6.40
N PRO A 367 20.02 -41.95 -7.09
CA PRO A 367 20.11 -42.08 -8.53
C PRO A 367 19.90 -40.69 -9.15
N ALA A 368 20.63 -40.38 -10.23
CA ALA A 368 20.41 -39.17 -11.03
C ALA A 368 18.92 -39.07 -11.39
N ALA A 369 18.22 -38.10 -10.80
CA ALA A 369 16.82 -37.83 -11.04
C ALA A 369 16.66 -36.95 -12.28
N ASP A 370 15.47 -36.99 -12.88
CA ASP A 370 15.06 -36.36 -14.14
C ASP A 370 15.15 -34.81 -14.14
N GLU A 371 16.35 -34.23 -14.04
CA GLU A 371 16.61 -32.78 -14.10
C GLU A 371 15.97 -32.03 -15.31
N PRO A 372 15.94 -32.57 -16.55
CA PRO A 372 15.35 -31.83 -17.68
C PRO A 372 13.83 -31.69 -17.59
N VAL A 373 13.13 -32.67 -16.98
CA VAL A 373 11.66 -32.68 -16.92
C VAL A 373 11.15 -31.72 -15.85
N ILE A 374 11.85 -31.61 -14.73
CA ILE A 374 11.50 -30.69 -13.62
C ILE A 374 11.67 -29.24 -14.05
N ALA A 375 12.72 -28.92 -14.83
CA ALA A 375 12.94 -27.57 -15.38
C ALA A 375 11.82 -27.15 -16.35
N ASP A 376 11.41 -28.05 -17.26
CA ASP A 376 10.34 -27.79 -18.23
C ASP A 376 8.97 -27.57 -17.55
N GLU A 377 8.66 -28.35 -16.51
CA GLU A 377 7.40 -28.21 -15.76
C GLU A 377 7.37 -26.92 -14.94
N LEU A 378 8.48 -26.53 -14.33
CA LEU A 378 8.61 -25.26 -13.59
C LEU A 378 8.50 -24.05 -14.53
N GLU A 379 9.14 -24.10 -15.69
CA GLU A 379 9.06 -23.02 -16.69
C GLU A 379 7.65 -22.91 -17.28
N SER A 380 7.00 -24.04 -17.56
CA SER A 380 5.59 -24.08 -17.94
C SER A 380 4.67 -23.49 -16.87
N ALA A 381 4.91 -23.81 -15.59
CA ALA A 381 4.17 -23.24 -14.47
C ALA A 381 4.38 -21.72 -14.36
N HIS A 382 5.61 -21.22 -14.50
CA HIS A 382 5.91 -19.79 -14.54
C HIS A 382 5.21 -19.07 -15.71
N ARG A 383 5.18 -19.69 -16.89
CA ARG A 383 4.45 -19.13 -18.06
C ARG A 383 2.95 -19.07 -17.83
N ALA A 384 2.35 -20.06 -17.17
CA ALA A 384 0.94 -20.02 -16.80
C ALA A 384 0.67 -18.96 -15.72
N PHE A 385 1.54 -18.89 -14.71
CA PHE A 385 1.47 -17.91 -13.63
C PHE A 385 1.57 -16.47 -14.14
N GLY A 386 2.53 -16.17 -15.02
CA GLY A 386 2.68 -14.84 -15.63
C GLY A 386 1.48 -14.40 -16.49
N LYS A 387 0.65 -15.34 -16.95
CA LYS A 387 -0.62 -15.08 -17.65
C LYS A 387 -1.81 -14.91 -16.70
N GLY A 388 -1.59 -15.03 -15.38
CA GLY A 388 -2.64 -15.03 -14.37
C GLY A 388 -3.49 -16.30 -14.36
N ASP A 389 -3.09 -17.36 -15.08
CA ASP A 389 -3.78 -18.65 -15.12
C ASP A 389 -3.29 -19.54 -13.97
N PHE A 390 -3.70 -19.16 -12.76
CA PHE A 390 -3.27 -19.83 -11.53
C PHE A 390 -3.75 -21.28 -11.45
N GLU A 391 -4.89 -21.61 -12.05
CA GLU A 391 -5.43 -22.99 -12.10
C GLU A 391 -4.50 -23.92 -12.90
N ARG A 392 -3.90 -23.44 -14.00
CA ARG A 392 -2.91 -24.22 -14.75
C ARG A 392 -1.51 -24.17 -14.14
N ALA A 393 -1.17 -23.11 -13.43
CA ALA A 393 0.14 -22.96 -12.81
C ALA A 393 0.31 -23.87 -11.58
N ILE A 394 -0.74 -24.00 -10.75
CA ILE A 394 -0.69 -24.75 -9.48
C ILE A 394 -0.22 -26.21 -9.65
N PRO A 395 -0.79 -27.03 -10.56
CA PRO A 395 -0.34 -28.41 -10.74
C PRO A 395 1.12 -28.51 -11.21
N GLY A 396 1.57 -27.57 -12.05
CA GLY A 396 2.96 -27.53 -12.51
C GLY A 396 3.93 -27.23 -11.37
N TYR A 397 3.59 -26.28 -10.49
CA TYR A 397 4.40 -26.03 -9.30
C TYR A 397 4.40 -27.20 -8.32
N TYR A 398 3.28 -27.91 -8.12
CA TYR A 398 3.24 -29.10 -7.27
C TYR A 398 4.21 -30.19 -7.70
N LYS A 399 4.42 -30.35 -9.01
CA LYS A 399 5.37 -31.31 -9.55
C LYS A 399 6.83 -30.84 -9.44
N ALA A 400 7.05 -29.53 -9.40
CA ALA A 400 8.37 -28.92 -9.28
C ALA A 400 8.82 -28.63 -7.83
N LEU A 401 8.19 -29.25 -6.81
CA LEU A 401 8.44 -28.99 -5.39
C LEU A 401 9.74 -29.62 -4.82
N ASP A 402 10.67 -30.05 -5.66
CA ASP A 402 11.85 -30.84 -5.27
C ASP A 402 12.93 -30.01 -4.55
N GLY A 403 12.61 -29.48 -3.36
CA GLY A 403 13.50 -28.64 -2.57
C GLY A 403 13.76 -27.24 -3.14
N ILE A 404 13.09 -26.85 -4.23
CA ILE A 404 13.28 -25.57 -4.92
C ILE A 404 12.49 -24.46 -4.21
N PRO A 405 13.12 -23.49 -3.50
CA PRO A 405 12.41 -22.48 -2.71
C PRO A 405 11.45 -21.62 -3.54
N VAL A 406 11.85 -21.25 -4.77
CA VAL A 406 11.04 -20.42 -5.66
C VAL A 406 9.76 -21.12 -6.12
N ALA A 407 9.77 -22.45 -6.27
CA ALA A 407 8.58 -23.22 -6.64
C ALA A 407 7.55 -23.20 -5.51
N TYR A 408 7.98 -23.37 -4.25
CA TYR A 408 7.12 -23.24 -3.08
C TYR A 408 6.57 -21.80 -2.93
N GLN A 409 7.41 -20.78 -3.16
CA GLN A 409 6.99 -19.38 -3.09
C GLN A 409 5.91 -19.08 -4.14
N ARG A 410 6.16 -19.40 -5.41
CA ARG A 410 5.21 -19.13 -6.52
C ARG A 410 3.93 -19.95 -6.41
N LEU A 411 4.02 -21.18 -5.90
CA LEU A 411 2.82 -21.95 -5.54
C LEU A 411 2.01 -21.26 -4.45
N GLY A 412 2.68 -20.76 -3.40
CA GLY A 412 2.05 -19.95 -2.36
C GLY A 412 1.30 -18.74 -2.92
N GLU A 413 1.93 -18.00 -3.84
CA GLU A 413 1.34 -16.84 -4.52
C GLU A 413 0.12 -17.24 -5.37
N ALA A 414 0.22 -18.33 -6.12
CA ALA A 414 -0.87 -18.81 -6.96
C ALA A 414 -2.09 -19.26 -6.13
N LEU A 415 -1.84 -19.93 -5.00
CA LEU A 415 -2.87 -20.36 -4.04
C LEU A 415 -3.53 -19.16 -3.36
N LEU A 416 -2.76 -18.12 -3.02
CA LEU A 416 -3.25 -16.85 -2.51
C LEU A 416 -4.25 -16.20 -3.46
N HIS A 417 -3.92 -16.10 -4.76
CA HIS A 417 -4.83 -15.57 -5.78
C HIS A 417 -6.13 -16.38 -5.92
N ARG A 418 -6.12 -17.66 -5.54
CA ARG A 418 -7.29 -18.54 -5.49
C ARG A 418 -7.98 -18.56 -4.12
N LYS A 419 -7.56 -17.69 -3.18
CA LYS A 419 -8.10 -17.60 -1.82
C LYS A 419 -7.94 -18.90 -1.01
N ARG A 420 -6.93 -19.71 -1.33
CA ARG A 420 -6.57 -20.96 -0.63
C ARG A 420 -5.51 -20.66 0.44
N TRP A 421 -5.92 -19.88 1.45
CA TRP A 421 -5.01 -19.23 2.41
C TRP A 421 -4.14 -20.20 3.23
N ASP A 422 -4.72 -21.28 3.74
CA ASP A 422 -4.00 -22.26 4.58
C ASP A 422 -2.95 -23.04 3.79
N GLU A 423 -3.29 -23.39 2.54
CA GLU A 423 -2.38 -24.08 1.64
C GLU A 423 -1.25 -23.15 1.20
N ALA A 424 -1.57 -21.89 0.90
CA ALA A 424 -0.57 -20.86 0.58
C ALA A 424 0.41 -20.68 1.75
N LYS A 425 -0.10 -20.50 2.97
CA LYS A 425 0.72 -20.40 4.19
C LYS A 425 1.63 -21.61 4.36
N THR A 426 1.11 -22.82 4.13
CA THR A 426 1.90 -24.06 4.21
C THR A 426 3.06 -24.04 3.22
N GLN A 427 2.84 -23.60 1.97
CA GLN A 427 3.92 -23.53 0.98
C GLN A 427 4.94 -22.44 1.30
N TYR A 428 4.50 -21.27 1.78
CA TYR A 428 5.44 -20.23 2.20
C TYR A 428 6.30 -20.64 3.39
N LEU A 429 5.75 -21.37 4.37
CA LEU A 429 6.54 -21.88 5.49
C LEU A 429 7.60 -22.88 5.00
N LYS A 430 7.27 -23.73 4.01
CA LYS A 430 8.26 -24.61 3.37
C LYS A 430 9.30 -23.83 2.58
N ALA A 431 8.88 -22.80 1.83
CA ALA A 431 9.78 -21.92 1.09
C ALA A 431 10.75 -21.21 2.06
N LEU A 432 10.25 -20.73 3.20
CA LEU A 432 11.06 -20.06 4.22
C LEU A 432 12.03 -21.03 4.92
N ALA A 433 11.62 -22.29 5.13
CA ALA A 433 12.51 -23.31 5.70
C ALA A 433 13.70 -23.63 4.77
N LEU A 434 13.48 -23.56 3.45
CA LEU A 434 14.52 -23.78 2.43
C LEU A 434 15.36 -22.52 2.16
N SER A 435 14.80 -21.32 2.37
CA SER A 435 15.49 -20.04 2.23
C SER A 435 15.27 -19.15 3.47
N PRO A 436 15.91 -19.47 4.61
CA PRO A 436 15.76 -18.70 5.84
C PRO A 436 16.17 -17.23 5.61
N GLY A 437 15.33 -16.29 6.04
CA GLY A 437 15.60 -14.86 5.89
C GLY A 437 15.20 -14.27 4.53
N ASN A 438 14.55 -15.01 3.62
CA ASN A 438 14.06 -14.41 2.39
C ASN A 438 13.00 -13.31 2.70
N PRO A 439 13.23 -12.05 2.31
CA PRO A 439 12.37 -10.95 2.70
C PRO A 439 10.98 -10.99 2.07
N ASP A 440 10.85 -11.52 0.86
CA ASP A 440 9.57 -11.57 0.13
C ASP A 440 8.67 -12.67 0.68
N ILE A 441 9.26 -13.81 1.05
CA ILE A 441 8.53 -14.90 1.73
C ILE A 441 8.04 -14.44 3.10
N ASN A 442 8.91 -13.74 3.86
CA ASN A 442 8.52 -13.14 5.13
C ASN A 442 7.41 -12.10 4.93
N ALA A 443 7.51 -11.20 3.94
CA ALA A 443 6.46 -10.22 3.66
C ALA A 443 5.11 -10.88 3.29
N ALA A 444 5.14 -11.95 2.49
CA ALA A 444 3.95 -12.71 2.10
C ALA A 444 3.29 -13.42 3.31
N LEU A 445 4.09 -14.01 4.20
CA LEU A 445 3.60 -14.58 5.46
C LEU A 445 3.05 -13.51 6.40
N GLY A 446 3.68 -12.33 6.43
CA GLY A 446 3.19 -11.15 7.15
C GLY A 446 1.82 -10.68 6.65
N GLU A 447 1.62 -10.63 5.34
CA GLU A 447 0.34 -10.25 4.72
C GLU A 447 -0.76 -11.29 4.99
N LEU A 448 -0.43 -12.58 4.89
CA LEU A 448 -1.34 -13.67 5.26
C LEU A 448 -1.77 -13.58 6.72
N ALA A 449 -0.82 -13.35 7.63
CA ALA A 449 -1.09 -13.17 9.05
C ALA A 449 -1.98 -11.93 9.29
N LYS A 450 -1.69 -10.80 8.61
CA LYS A 450 -2.51 -9.58 8.65
C LYS A 450 -3.95 -9.85 8.24
N GLN A 451 -4.17 -10.59 7.15
CA GLN A 451 -5.53 -10.93 6.69
C GLN A 451 -6.28 -11.84 7.68
N SER A 452 -5.57 -12.72 8.36
CA SER A 452 -6.15 -13.58 9.42
C SER A 452 -6.42 -12.83 10.73
N GLY A 453 -5.98 -11.57 10.86
CA GLY A 453 -6.08 -10.78 12.08
C GLY A 453 -5.04 -11.15 13.15
N ASP A 454 -4.06 -11.98 12.82
CA ASP A 454 -2.95 -12.32 13.72
C ASP A 454 -1.84 -11.26 13.61
N TRP A 455 -2.08 -10.12 14.26
CA TRP A 455 -1.22 -8.94 14.18
C TRP A 455 0.19 -9.19 14.70
N HIS A 456 0.36 -10.04 15.72
CA HIS A 456 1.67 -10.31 16.32
C HIS A 456 2.54 -11.13 15.38
N THR A 457 1.97 -12.18 14.78
CA THR A 457 2.66 -12.97 13.76
C THR A 457 2.94 -12.13 12.52
N ALA A 458 2.02 -11.23 12.14
CA ALA A 458 2.25 -10.31 11.03
C ALA A 458 3.45 -9.39 11.31
N ILE A 459 3.50 -8.74 12.48
CA ILE A 459 4.62 -7.89 12.90
C ILE A 459 5.92 -8.67 12.88
N HIS A 460 5.96 -9.88 13.43
CA HIS A 460 7.15 -10.72 13.44
C HIS A 460 7.70 -10.92 12.02
N TYR A 461 6.84 -11.33 11.08
CA TYR A 461 7.27 -11.57 9.71
C TYR A 461 7.63 -10.28 8.95
N PHE A 462 6.94 -9.16 9.18
CA PHE A 462 7.36 -7.88 8.59
C PHE A 462 8.69 -7.37 9.16
N ASP A 463 8.94 -7.54 10.47
CA ASP A 463 10.23 -7.21 11.09
C ASP A 463 11.35 -8.10 10.51
N GLN A 464 11.11 -9.41 10.33
CA GLN A 464 12.06 -10.31 9.65
C GLN A 464 12.27 -9.89 8.18
N ALA A 465 11.20 -9.56 7.46
CA ALA A 465 11.29 -9.10 6.08
C ALA A 465 12.16 -7.84 5.98
N LEU A 466 11.99 -6.87 6.87
CA LEU A 466 12.78 -5.64 6.88
C LEU A 466 14.22 -5.86 7.35
N ALA A 467 14.47 -6.78 8.29
CA ALA A 467 15.80 -7.08 8.80
C ALA A 467 16.69 -7.75 7.73
N HIS A 468 16.10 -8.59 6.88
CA HIS A 468 16.82 -9.31 5.82
C HIS A 468 16.61 -8.69 4.43
N ARG A 469 15.89 -7.56 4.35
CA ARG A 469 15.81 -6.80 3.10
C ARG A 469 17.15 -6.12 2.85
N PRO A 470 17.70 -6.25 1.64
CA PRO A 470 18.88 -5.47 1.27
C PRO A 470 18.59 -3.95 1.26
N TRP A 471 17.31 -3.55 1.05
CA TRP A 471 16.88 -2.16 0.92
C TRP A 471 15.65 -1.83 1.78
N PRO A 472 15.65 -0.69 2.50
CA PRO A 472 14.49 -0.22 3.24
C PRO A 472 13.35 0.18 2.29
N SER A 473 12.12 -0.24 2.59
CA SER A 473 10.94 -0.04 1.73
C SER A 473 9.88 0.79 2.42
N ALA A 474 9.55 1.97 1.87
CA ALA A 474 8.57 2.87 2.45
C ALA A 474 7.19 2.21 2.67
N PRO A 475 6.61 1.45 1.71
CA PRO A 475 5.34 0.75 1.93
C PRO A 475 5.41 -0.33 3.01
N ALA A 476 6.54 -1.03 3.14
CA ALA A 476 6.72 -2.05 4.18
C ALA A 476 6.79 -1.41 5.57
N TYR A 477 7.51 -0.29 5.71
CA TYR A 477 7.51 0.49 6.94
C TYR A 477 6.13 1.08 7.27
N ALA A 478 5.38 1.57 6.27
CA ALA A 478 4.01 2.04 6.48
C ALA A 478 3.07 0.92 6.92
N SER A 479 3.19 -0.27 6.34
CA SER A 479 2.42 -1.47 6.71
C SER A 479 2.75 -1.94 8.13
N LEU A 480 4.04 -1.94 8.49
CA LEU A 480 4.49 -2.22 9.85
C LEU A 480 3.96 -1.17 10.84
N GLY A 481 3.94 0.10 10.44
CA GLY A 481 3.30 1.18 11.20
C GLY A 481 1.83 0.87 11.49
N GLU A 482 1.06 0.50 10.46
CA GLU A 482 -0.37 0.16 10.60
C GLU A 482 -0.58 -1.02 11.55
N LEU A 483 0.21 -2.08 11.41
CA LEU A 483 0.13 -3.24 12.29
C LEU A 483 0.42 -2.87 13.75
N ARG A 484 1.42 -2.02 13.98
CA ARG A 484 1.77 -1.54 15.33
C ARG A 484 0.69 -0.61 15.90
N GLU A 485 -0.01 0.17 15.07
CA GLU A 485 -1.21 0.89 15.50
C GLU A 485 -2.30 -0.09 15.98
N LYS A 486 -2.52 -1.21 15.27
CA LYS A 486 -3.51 -2.23 15.68
C LYS A 486 -3.18 -2.88 17.02
N THR A 487 -1.89 -3.07 17.31
CA THR A 487 -1.45 -3.61 18.60
C THR A 487 -1.29 -2.55 19.70
N GLY A 488 -1.56 -1.28 19.40
CA GLY A 488 -1.47 -0.17 20.36
C GLY A 488 -0.04 0.32 20.65
N ASP A 489 0.97 -0.14 19.90
CA ASP A 489 2.36 0.30 20.05
C ASP A 489 2.60 1.55 19.20
N PHE A 490 1.99 2.67 19.63
CA PHE A 490 1.99 3.91 18.85
C PHE A 490 3.37 4.55 18.71
N GLU A 491 4.28 4.35 19.67
CA GLU A 491 5.68 4.81 19.58
C GLU A 491 6.38 4.15 18.40
N ARG A 492 6.32 2.81 18.35
CA ARG A 492 6.95 2.06 17.26
C ARG A 492 6.20 2.17 15.95
N ALA A 493 4.88 2.42 15.98
CA ALA A 493 4.09 2.72 14.80
C ALA A 493 4.55 4.03 14.16
N LYS A 494 4.64 5.10 14.97
CA LYS A 494 5.14 6.40 14.53
C LYS A 494 6.56 6.30 13.98
N ALA A 495 7.46 5.63 14.68
CA ALA A 495 8.83 5.44 14.20
C ALA A 495 8.87 4.75 12.82
N ALA A 496 8.01 3.74 12.60
CA ALA A 496 7.89 3.09 11.30
C ALA A 496 7.33 4.04 10.23
N TYR A 497 6.31 4.85 10.54
CA TYR A 497 5.83 5.87 9.62
C TYR A 497 6.88 6.94 9.30
N ASP A 498 7.68 7.37 10.28
CA ASP A 498 8.78 8.30 10.05
C ASP A 498 9.85 7.72 9.13
N GLN A 499 10.19 6.43 9.29
CA GLN A 499 11.07 5.74 8.34
C GLN A 499 10.45 5.67 6.94
N ALA A 500 9.15 5.39 6.84
CA ALA A 500 8.44 5.40 5.57
C ALA A 500 8.48 6.78 4.90
N LEU A 501 8.29 7.86 5.68
CA LEU A 501 8.31 9.24 5.20
C LEU A 501 9.71 9.78 4.92
N ALA A 502 10.75 9.23 5.56
CA ALA A 502 12.13 9.53 5.23
C ALA A 502 12.51 8.97 3.84
N LEU A 503 11.97 7.80 3.50
CA LEU A 503 12.18 7.14 2.22
C LEU A 503 11.27 7.70 1.11
N SER A 504 10.04 8.05 1.45
CA SER A 504 9.05 8.63 0.53
C SER A 504 8.27 9.75 1.23
N PRO A 505 8.76 11.01 1.15
CA PRO A 505 8.16 12.16 1.83
C PRO A 505 6.73 12.49 1.43
N THR A 506 6.28 12.00 0.26
CA THR A 506 4.97 12.23 -0.33
C THR A 506 3.95 11.11 -0.05
N LEU A 507 4.33 10.07 0.71
CA LEU A 507 3.48 8.92 1.00
C LEU A 507 2.32 9.31 1.94
N LEU A 508 1.17 9.67 1.36
CA LEU A 508 0.00 10.17 2.09
C LEU A 508 -0.51 9.19 3.17
N ASP A 509 -0.47 7.89 2.91
CA ASP A 509 -0.92 6.90 3.90
C ASP A 509 -0.02 6.84 5.13
N ALA A 510 1.29 7.00 4.95
CA ALA A 510 2.24 7.12 6.05
C ALA A 510 2.07 8.46 6.79
N LEU A 511 1.76 9.56 6.11
CA LEU A 511 1.41 10.83 6.76
C LEU A 511 0.16 10.69 7.63
N ARG A 512 -0.91 10.09 7.09
CA ARG A 512 -2.15 9.86 7.84
C ARG A 512 -1.92 8.93 9.04
N GLY A 513 -1.08 7.91 8.88
CA GLY A 513 -0.63 7.03 9.95
C GLY A 513 0.16 7.77 11.03
N ALA A 514 1.18 8.55 10.64
CA ALA A 514 1.97 9.38 11.55
C ALA A 514 1.08 10.35 12.35
N ILE A 515 0.08 10.98 11.71
CA ILE A 515 -0.90 11.84 12.40
C ILE A 515 -1.67 11.05 13.47
N ARG A 516 -2.19 9.88 13.13
CA ARG A 516 -2.95 9.04 14.09
C ARG A 516 -2.06 8.55 15.24
N ALA A 517 -0.85 8.08 14.95
CA ALA A 517 0.10 7.64 15.95
C ALA A 517 0.52 8.80 16.88
N SER A 518 0.89 9.96 16.33
CA SER A 518 1.23 11.16 17.13
C SER A 518 0.04 11.66 17.96
N ARG A 519 -1.19 11.58 17.46
CA ARG A 519 -2.40 11.87 18.26
C ARG A 519 -2.54 10.93 19.45
N ALA A 520 -2.37 9.62 19.24
CA ALA A 520 -2.44 8.63 20.30
C ALA A 520 -1.35 8.82 21.36
N LEU A 521 -0.19 9.32 20.96
CA LEU A 521 0.92 9.71 21.84
C LEU A 521 0.75 11.10 22.48
N THR A 522 -0.36 11.81 22.22
CA THR A 522 -0.59 13.20 22.63
C THR A 522 0.45 14.20 22.11
N ALA A 523 1.26 13.79 21.13
CA ALA A 523 2.27 14.60 20.43
C ALA A 523 1.61 15.48 19.36
N TYR A 524 0.69 16.33 19.81
CA TYR A 524 -0.23 16.97 18.89
C TYR A 524 0.40 18.02 17.97
N GLU A 525 1.47 18.71 18.39
CA GLU A 525 2.12 19.73 17.54
C GLU A 525 2.80 19.08 16.34
N GLU A 526 3.38 17.91 16.56
CA GLU A 526 3.97 17.08 15.53
C GLU A 526 2.89 16.53 14.58
N ALA A 527 1.76 16.09 15.13
CA ALA A 527 0.59 15.70 14.34
C ALA A 527 0.14 16.83 13.39
N LEU A 528 0.06 18.07 13.87
CA LEU A 528 -0.24 19.24 13.04
C LEU A 528 0.86 19.53 12.01
N GLY A 529 2.12 19.23 12.32
CA GLY A 529 3.23 19.27 11.37
C GLY A 529 3.02 18.33 10.18
N TYR A 530 2.61 17.09 10.42
CA TYR A 530 2.27 16.15 9.35
C TYR A 530 1.01 16.58 8.59
N VAL A 531 0.00 17.17 9.25
CA VAL A 531 -1.19 17.72 8.58
C VAL A 531 -0.80 18.83 7.59
N ARG A 532 0.09 19.76 7.99
CA ARG A 532 0.58 20.82 7.10
C ARG A 532 1.28 20.24 5.87
N ARG A 533 2.18 19.27 6.07
CA ARG A 533 2.82 18.54 4.96
C ARG A 533 1.79 17.83 4.06
N GLY A 534 0.78 17.21 4.66
CA GLY A 534 -0.33 16.59 3.92
C GLY A 534 -1.04 17.58 3.00
N PHE A 535 -1.35 18.77 3.49
CA PHE A 535 -1.96 19.84 2.68
C PHE A 535 -0.99 20.44 1.65
N GLU A 536 0.32 20.47 1.90
CA GLU A 536 1.31 20.90 0.90
C GLU A 536 1.36 19.93 -0.28
N ILE A 537 1.25 18.63 -0.02
CA ILE A 537 1.30 17.58 -1.05
C ILE A 537 -0.06 17.43 -1.75
N ALA A 538 -1.15 17.46 -1.00
CA ALA A 538 -2.50 17.28 -1.50
C ALA A 538 -3.45 18.35 -0.91
N PRO A 539 -3.44 19.59 -1.46
CA PRO A 539 -4.24 20.71 -0.94
C PRO A 539 -5.75 20.44 -0.92
N ASP A 540 -6.22 19.61 -1.85
CA ASP A 540 -7.63 19.25 -2.00
C ASP A 540 -8.01 17.96 -1.26
N ASP A 541 -7.05 17.30 -0.59
CA ASP A 541 -7.34 16.13 0.23
C ASP A 541 -7.90 16.55 1.59
N ASN A 542 -9.22 16.58 1.63
CA ASN A 542 -9.99 16.96 2.81
C ASN A 542 -9.93 15.90 3.94
N GLY A 543 -9.32 14.74 3.71
CA GLY A 543 -9.00 13.77 4.75
C GLY A 543 -8.10 14.38 5.84
N PHE A 544 -7.17 15.27 5.46
CA PHE A 544 -6.30 15.97 6.41
C PHE A 544 -7.07 16.97 7.28
N LEU A 545 -8.10 17.64 6.75
CA LEU A 545 -8.96 18.53 7.53
C LEU A 545 -9.70 17.77 8.63
N MET A 546 -10.15 16.55 8.33
CA MET A 546 -10.84 15.71 9.30
C MET A 546 -9.90 15.19 10.40
N LEU A 547 -8.65 14.89 10.06
CA LEU A 547 -7.63 14.53 11.03
C LEU A 547 -7.24 15.74 11.90
N GLU A 548 -7.18 16.95 11.33
CA GLU A 548 -6.94 18.19 12.07
C GLU A 548 -8.05 18.48 13.08
N VAL A 549 -9.31 18.36 12.67
CA VAL A 549 -10.46 18.45 13.60
C VAL A 549 -10.26 17.50 14.77
N ASP A 550 -9.87 16.26 14.50
CA ASP A 550 -9.68 15.27 15.55
C ASP A 550 -8.53 15.63 16.50
N ILE A 551 -7.44 16.24 16.01
CA ILE A 551 -6.35 16.73 16.86
C ILE A 551 -6.87 17.78 17.85
N HIS A 552 -7.64 18.77 17.36
CA HIS A 552 -8.20 19.83 18.22
C HIS A 552 -9.22 19.27 19.21
N VAL A 553 -10.03 18.29 18.80
CA VAL A 553 -10.94 17.56 19.68
C VAL A 553 -10.19 16.84 20.81
N ASP A 554 -9.07 16.16 20.50
CA ASP A 554 -8.27 15.43 21.49
C ASP A 554 -7.54 16.38 22.46
N ARG A 555 -7.14 17.57 22.00
CA ARG A 555 -6.59 18.66 22.83
C ARG A 555 -7.63 19.34 23.73
N GLY A 556 -8.92 19.14 23.48
CA GLY A 556 -10.00 19.88 24.14
C GLY A 556 -10.28 21.27 23.57
N ASP A 557 -9.63 21.65 22.46
CA ASP A 557 -9.88 22.89 21.73
C ASP A 557 -11.11 22.72 20.81
N LEU A 558 -12.27 22.66 21.44
CA LEU A 558 -13.53 22.39 20.74
C LEU A 558 -13.98 23.53 19.83
N ASP A 559 -13.53 24.77 20.09
CA ASP A 559 -13.90 25.94 19.30
C ASP A 559 -13.20 25.93 17.94
N THR A 560 -11.90 25.64 17.89
CA THR A 560 -11.19 25.44 16.63
C THR A 560 -11.74 24.24 15.87
N ALA A 561 -11.99 23.11 16.56
CA ALA A 561 -12.60 21.93 15.94
C ALA A 561 -13.97 22.25 15.31
N HIS A 562 -14.80 23.04 15.98
CA HIS A 562 -16.10 23.49 15.46
C HIS A 562 -15.90 24.35 14.21
N ALA A 563 -15.00 25.34 14.25
CA ALA A 563 -14.73 26.22 13.12
C ALA A 563 -14.26 25.44 11.88
N LEU A 564 -13.36 24.47 12.07
CA LEU A 564 -12.88 23.56 11.03
C LEU A 564 -14.01 22.68 10.47
N CYS A 565 -14.89 22.15 11.33
CA CYS A 565 -16.08 21.41 10.86
C CYS A 565 -17.02 22.29 10.02
N ARG A 566 -17.19 23.57 10.36
CA ARG A 566 -17.98 24.51 9.53
C ARG A 566 -17.31 24.80 8.19
N LYS A 567 -15.97 24.89 8.15
CA LYS A 567 -15.20 25.00 6.90
C LYS A 567 -15.43 23.75 6.05
N TYR A 568 -15.26 22.57 6.62
CA TYR A 568 -15.48 21.29 5.92
C TYR A 568 -16.91 21.18 5.36
N ARG A 569 -17.93 21.55 6.15
CA ARG A 569 -19.33 21.56 5.68
C ARG A 569 -19.58 22.55 4.55
N ARG A 570 -18.88 23.69 4.48
CA ARG A 570 -19.03 24.63 3.34
C ARG A 570 -18.47 24.04 2.05
N CYS A 571 -17.35 23.33 2.14
CA CYS A 571 -16.76 22.60 1.02
C CYS A 571 -17.63 21.39 0.61
N PHE A 572 -18.34 20.79 1.57
CA PHE A 572 -19.19 19.60 1.37
C PHE A 572 -20.56 19.75 2.04
N PRO A 573 -21.48 20.52 1.45
CA PRO A 573 -22.78 20.84 2.08
C PRO A 573 -23.64 19.62 2.39
N ASP A 574 -23.54 18.57 1.56
CA ASP A 574 -24.36 17.36 1.63
C ASP A 574 -23.54 16.08 1.88
N HIS A 575 -22.35 16.18 2.50
CA HIS A 575 -21.56 15.00 2.84
C HIS A 575 -21.89 14.49 4.26
N PRO A 576 -22.45 13.27 4.41
CA PRO A 576 -22.85 12.73 5.72
C PRO A 576 -21.72 12.72 6.74
N GLY A 577 -20.48 12.45 6.30
CA GLY A 577 -19.29 12.46 7.16
C GLY A 577 -19.00 13.81 7.82
N ALA A 578 -19.31 14.92 7.13
CA ALA A 578 -19.13 16.27 7.66
C ALA A 578 -20.09 16.56 8.81
N LEU A 579 -21.35 16.16 8.63
CA LEU A 579 -22.40 16.32 9.63
C LEU A 579 -22.18 15.42 10.84
N VAL A 580 -21.70 14.19 10.65
CA VAL A 580 -21.34 13.29 11.76
C VAL A 580 -20.21 13.87 12.61
N LYS A 581 -19.18 14.46 11.98
CA LYS A 581 -18.06 15.06 12.71
C LYS A 581 -18.50 16.33 13.46
N LEU A 582 -19.23 17.22 12.80
CA LEU A 582 -19.80 18.40 13.45
C LEU A 582 -20.70 17.99 14.63
N GLY A 583 -21.53 16.95 14.45
CA GLY A 583 -22.37 16.41 15.51
C GLY A 583 -21.57 15.90 16.72
N ASP A 584 -20.45 15.20 16.52
CA ASP A 584 -19.59 14.78 17.65
C ASP A 584 -18.95 15.97 18.37
N VAL A 585 -18.47 16.97 17.64
CA VAL A 585 -17.88 18.19 18.23
C VAL A 585 -18.92 18.96 19.04
N LEU A 586 -20.11 19.21 18.48
CA LEU A 586 -21.23 19.88 19.17
C LEU A 586 -21.64 19.11 20.43
N ALA A 587 -21.70 17.77 20.34
CA ALA A 587 -22.01 16.94 21.49
C ALA A 587 -20.95 17.13 22.59
N ARG A 588 -19.66 17.15 22.26
CA ARG A 588 -18.58 17.41 23.24
C ARG A 588 -18.68 18.81 23.85
N GLN A 589 -19.11 19.82 23.10
CA GLN A 589 -19.41 21.17 23.61
C GLN A 589 -20.67 21.23 24.50
N GLY A 590 -21.43 20.13 24.62
CA GLY A 590 -22.68 20.09 25.39
C GLY A 590 -23.91 20.61 24.62
N GLN A 591 -23.75 20.99 23.35
CA GLN A 591 -24.82 21.43 22.46
C GLN A 591 -25.57 20.21 21.89
N LEU A 592 -26.23 19.48 22.79
CA LEU A 592 -26.81 18.17 22.47
C LEU A 592 -27.95 18.23 21.44
N GLN A 593 -28.70 19.33 21.37
CA GLN A 593 -29.79 19.49 20.40
C GLN A 593 -29.26 19.73 18.98
N ASP A 594 -28.27 20.60 18.83
CA ASP A 594 -27.64 20.88 17.53
C ASP A 594 -26.89 19.64 17.01
N ALA A 595 -26.25 18.89 17.93
CA ALA A 595 -25.62 17.61 17.62
C ALA A 595 -26.63 16.59 17.05
N GLU A 596 -27.78 16.45 17.69
CA GLU A 596 -28.86 15.58 17.21
C GLU A 596 -29.36 16.02 15.83
N GLY A 597 -29.57 17.32 15.60
CA GLY A 597 -29.97 17.85 14.30
C GLY A 597 -28.98 17.49 13.19
N CYS A 598 -27.68 17.63 13.44
CA CYS A 598 -26.64 17.24 12.48
C CYS A 598 -26.67 15.74 12.18
N LEU A 599 -26.80 14.91 13.21
CA LEU A 599 -26.77 13.45 13.07
C LEU A 599 -28.01 12.90 12.37
N ARG A 600 -29.19 13.45 12.67
CA ARG A 600 -30.42 13.11 11.93
C ARG A 600 -30.32 13.50 10.46
N ARG A 601 -29.80 14.69 10.16
CA ARG A 601 -29.56 15.10 8.77
C ARG A 601 -28.56 14.19 8.06
N ALA A 602 -27.51 13.73 8.76
CA ALA A 602 -26.58 12.76 8.20
C ALA A 602 -27.25 11.42 7.85
N ILE A 603 -28.18 10.95 8.70
CA ILE A 603 -28.98 9.73 8.47
C ILE A 603 -29.99 9.94 7.34
N GLU A 604 -30.57 11.13 7.19
CA GLU A 604 -31.45 11.44 6.05
C GLU A 604 -30.70 11.39 4.72
N LEU A 605 -29.46 11.88 4.68
CA LEU A 605 -28.62 11.88 3.49
C LEU A 605 -28.10 10.48 3.15
N ASP A 606 -27.71 9.71 4.18
CA ASP A 606 -27.29 8.31 4.02
C ASP A 606 -27.84 7.45 5.19
N PRO A 607 -28.99 6.78 4.98
CA PRO A 607 -29.57 5.90 5.97
C PRO A 607 -28.67 4.72 6.36
N GLY A 608 -27.76 4.32 5.47
CA GLY A 608 -26.79 3.25 5.67
C GLY A 608 -25.57 3.64 6.49
N PHE A 609 -25.44 4.92 6.89
CA PHE A 609 -24.25 5.39 7.58
C PHE A 609 -24.24 5.00 9.07
N ALA A 610 -23.75 3.79 9.36
CA ALA A 610 -23.77 3.19 10.71
C ALA A 610 -23.18 4.09 11.82
N ASN A 611 -22.12 4.85 11.52
CA ASN A 611 -21.51 5.79 12.47
C ASN A 611 -22.46 6.92 12.90
N ALA A 612 -23.35 7.38 12.02
CA ALA A 612 -24.32 8.42 12.35
C ALA A 612 -25.34 7.91 13.38
N HIS A 613 -25.85 6.70 13.20
CA HIS A 613 -26.73 6.03 14.17
C HIS A 613 -26.03 5.80 15.52
N HIS A 614 -24.78 5.36 15.52
CA HIS A 614 -24.00 5.19 16.74
C HIS A 614 -23.83 6.50 17.52
N ASN A 615 -23.42 7.58 16.84
CA ASN A 615 -23.25 8.89 17.45
C ASN A 615 -24.59 9.48 17.92
N LEU A 616 -25.67 9.27 17.16
CA LEU A 616 -27.01 9.68 17.58
C LEU A 616 -27.41 8.99 18.89
N GLY A 617 -27.17 7.68 19.00
CA GLY A 617 -27.41 6.95 20.24
C GLY A 617 -26.64 7.52 21.43
N ARG A 618 -25.37 7.93 21.25
CA ARG A 618 -24.56 8.57 22.31
C ARG A 618 -25.17 9.89 22.75
N VAL A 619 -25.60 10.72 21.79
CA VAL A 619 -26.23 12.03 22.05
C VAL A 619 -27.55 11.85 22.79
N LEU A 620 -28.43 10.97 22.30
CA LEU A 620 -29.73 10.67 22.92
C LEU A 620 -29.57 10.15 24.36
N ALA A 621 -28.58 9.29 24.60
CA ALA A 621 -28.31 8.75 25.93
C ALA A 621 -27.80 9.82 26.92
N ARG A 622 -27.13 10.88 26.44
CA ARG A 622 -26.73 12.05 27.24
C ARG A 622 -27.89 13.01 27.48
N GLN A 623 -28.86 13.06 26.59
CA GLN A 623 -30.14 13.77 26.79
C GLN A 623 -31.12 13.00 27.71
N GLY A 624 -30.78 11.78 28.15
CA GLY A 624 -31.64 10.94 29.00
C GLY A 624 -32.68 10.11 28.23
N ARG A 625 -32.69 10.16 26.90
CA ARG A 625 -33.62 9.43 26.01
C ARG A 625 -33.10 8.02 25.73
N LEU A 626 -33.06 7.18 26.77
CA LEU A 626 -32.43 5.85 26.73
C LEU A 626 -33.05 4.89 25.71
N ALA A 627 -34.38 4.83 25.60
CA ALA A 627 -35.05 3.93 24.68
C ALA A 627 -34.70 4.22 23.21
N GLU A 628 -34.68 5.51 22.83
CA GLU A 628 -34.27 5.93 21.48
C GLU A 628 -32.78 5.69 21.24
N ALA A 629 -31.95 5.90 22.27
CA ALA A 629 -30.52 5.59 22.18
C ALA A 629 -30.25 4.11 21.89
N VAL A 630 -30.99 3.21 22.55
CA VAL A 630 -30.92 1.76 22.31
C VAL A 630 -31.38 1.42 20.89
N ALA A 631 -32.45 2.05 20.40
CA ALA A 631 -32.91 1.85 19.03
C ALA A 631 -31.84 2.27 18.00
N SER A 632 -31.23 3.45 18.16
CA SER A 632 -30.14 3.90 17.28
C SER A 632 -28.90 3.01 17.37
N ALA A 633 -28.53 2.54 18.57
CA ALA A 633 -27.40 1.61 18.73
C ALA A 633 -27.66 0.25 18.05
N ARG A 634 -28.91 -0.26 18.07
CA ARG A 634 -29.29 -1.48 17.33
C ARG A 634 -29.19 -1.28 15.81
N GLN A 635 -29.67 -0.15 15.30
CA GLN A 635 -29.52 0.18 13.88
C GLN A 635 -28.05 0.24 13.45
N ALA A 636 -27.16 0.84 14.26
CA ALA A 636 -25.73 0.82 13.99
C ALA A 636 -25.15 -0.61 13.89
N ILE A 637 -25.61 -1.54 14.75
CA ILE A 637 -25.20 -2.95 14.72
C ILE A 637 -25.78 -3.68 13.51
N GLU A 638 -27.04 -3.43 13.14
CA GLU A 638 -27.66 -4.01 11.94
C GLU A 638 -26.88 -3.64 10.68
N LEU A 639 -26.46 -2.38 10.58
CA LEU A 639 -25.69 -1.87 9.44
C LEU A 639 -24.23 -2.35 9.44
N ALA A 640 -23.60 -2.52 10.60
CA ALA A 640 -22.22 -2.99 10.69
C ALA A 640 -22.03 -4.00 11.87
N PRO A 641 -22.44 -5.27 11.69
CA PRO A 641 -22.54 -6.24 12.79
C PRO A 641 -21.19 -6.66 13.37
N ARG A 642 -20.09 -6.44 12.64
CA ARG A 642 -18.72 -6.80 13.06
C ARG A 642 -17.94 -5.65 13.69
N LYS A 643 -18.58 -4.51 14.00
CA LYS A 643 -17.92 -3.38 14.70
C LYS A 643 -18.01 -3.56 16.22
N PRO A 644 -16.90 -3.87 16.93
CA PRO A 644 -16.95 -4.15 18.37
C PRO A 644 -17.48 -2.99 19.21
N GLY A 645 -17.07 -1.76 18.88
CA GLY A 645 -17.47 -0.55 19.61
C GLY A 645 -18.98 -0.30 19.63
N TYR A 646 -19.73 -0.81 18.65
CA TYR A 646 -21.19 -0.69 18.64
C TYR A 646 -21.85 -1.65 19.63
N HIS A 647 -21.29 -2.86 19.77
CA HIS A 647 -21.72 -3.81 20.80
C HIS A 647 -21.37 -3.32 22.20
N VAL A 648 -20.19 -2.71 22.41
CA VAL A 648 -19.84 -2.06 23.69
C VAL A 648 -20.85 -0.97 24.03
N HIS A 649 -21.19 -0.11 23.06
CA HIS A 649 -22.16 0.97 23.29
C HIS A 649 -23.55 0.43 23.65
N LEU A 650 -24.08 -0.55 22.92
CA LEU A 650 -25.36 -1.18 23.25
C LEU A 650 -25.31 -1.90 24.61
N GLY A 651 -24.20 -2.55 24.94
CA GLY A 651 -24.00 -3.19 26.24
C GLY A 651 -24.06 -2.18 27.39
N ASN A 652 -23.38 -1.03 27.23
CA ASN A 652 -23.40 0.05 28.21
C ASN A 652 -24.79 0.71 28.35
N LEU A 653 -25.53 0.88 27.24
CA LEU A 653 -26.91 1.35 27.30
C LEU A 653 -27.83 0.34 28.01
N SER A 654 -27.70 -0.95 27.70
CA SER A 654 -28.48 -2.02 28.35
C SER A 654 -28.18 -2.09 29.85
N ALA A 655 -26.93 -1.90 30.25
CA ALA A 655 -26.54 -1.82 31.66
C ALA A 655 -27.16 -0.61 32.37
N ARG A 656 -27.35 0.53 31.67
CA ARG A 656 -28.05 1.71 32.22
C ARG A 656 -29.55 1.47 32.38
N GLU A 657 -30.14 0.62 31.55
CA GLU A 657 -31.52 0.12 31.70
C GLU A 657 -31.66 -1.03 32.71
N ASP A 658 -30.58 -1.35 33.45
CA ASP A 658 -30.50 -2.49 34.39
C ASP A 658 -30.75 -3.88 33.75
N ARG A 659 -30.68 -3.95 32.42
CA ARG A 659 -30.72 -5.20 31.65
C ARG A 659 -29.35 -5.86 31.62
N LEU A 660 -28.91 -6.35 32.79
CA LEU A 660 -27.55 -6.81 33.00
C LEU A 660 -27.17 -8.03 32.14
N THR A 661 -28.10 -8.93 31.85
CA THR A 661 -27.83 -10.11 31.01
C THR A 661 -27.58 -9.69 29.56
N ASP A 662 -28.43 -8.83 28.99
CA ASP A 662 -28.23 -8.31 27.63
C ASP A 662 -26.92 -7.51 27.53
N ALA A 663 -26.59 -6.76 28.59
CA ALA A 663 -25.33 -6.02 28.65
C ALA A 663 -24.11 -6.97 28.61
N GLU A 664 -24.15 -8.05 29.38
CA GLU A 664 -23.10 -9.08 29.38
C GLU A 664 -22.95 -9.72 27.99
N ASP A 665 -24.04 -10.14 27.36
CA ASP A 665 -24.00 -10.78 26.03
C ASP A 665 -23.38 -9.88 24.97
N ARG A 666 -23.74 -8.59 24.97
CA ARG A 666 -23.19 -7.60 24.03
C ARG A 666 -21.72 -7.32 24.28
N LEU A 667 -21.30 -7.21 25.54
CA LEU A 667 -19.90 -6.98 25.89
C LEU A 667 -19.03 -8.21 25.56
N ARG A 668 -19.53 -9.43 25.82
CA ARG A 668 -18.86 -10.67 25.38
C ARG A 668 -18.74 -10.72 23.86
N ARG A 669 -19.79 -10.33 23.12
CA ARG A 669 -19.72 -10.24 21.65
C ARG A 669 -18.70 -9.23 21.16
N ALA A 670 -18.54 -8.09 21.84
CA ALA A 670 -17.49 -7.13 21.51
C ALA A 670 -16.09 -7.73 21.70
N ILE A 671 -15.87 -8.46 22.79
CA ILE A 671 -14.61 -9.14 23.12
C ILE A 671 -14.31 -10.29 22.13
N GLU A 672 -15.32 -11.02 21.68
CA GLU A 672 -15.17 -12.03 20.64
C GLU A 672 -14.72 -11.42 19.31
N LEU A 673 -15.24 -10.25 18.96
CA LEU A 673 -14.90 -9.55 17.72
C LEU A 673 -13.50 -8.90 17.80
N ASP A 674 -13.10 -8.43 18.99
CA ASP A 674 -11.78 -7.89 19.25
C ASP A 674 -11.36 -8.16 20.71
N PRO A 675 -10.54 -9.20 20.92
CA PRO A 675 -10.06 -9.57 22.26
C PRO A 675 -9.16 -8.53 22.93
N GLY A 676 -8.62 -7.57 22.17
CA GLY A 676 -7.69 -6.53 22.63
C GLY A 676 -8.37 -5.30 23.24
N LEU A 677 -9.71 -5.23 23.26
CA LEU A 677 -10.45 -4.08 23.77
C LEU A 677 -10.45 -4.01 25.30
N ALA A 678 -9.45 -3.35 25.87
CA ALA A 678 -9.33 -3.14 27.32
C ALA A 678 -10.59 -2.54 27.95
N ASN A 679 -11.24 -1.58 27.28
CA ASN A 679 -12.47 -0.94 27.76
C ASN A 679 -13.67 -1.91 27.77
N ALA A 680 -13.78 -2.84 26.82
CA ALA A 680 -14.83 -3.85 26.80
C ALA A 680 -14.69 -4.84 27.96
N HIS A 681 -13.45 -5.28 28.26
CA HIS A 681 -13.16 -6.11 29.45
C HIS A 681 -13.47 -5.37 30.76
N HIS A 682 -13.18 -4.07 30.84
CA HIS A 682 -13.51 -3.25 32.01
C HIS A 682 -15.04 -3.06 32.17
N ASP A 683 -15.76 -2.76 31.09
CA ASP A 683 -17.21 -2.60 31.13
C ASP A 683 -17.91 -3.94 31.44
N LEU A 684 -17.42 -5.06 30.90
CA LEU A 684 -17.89 -6.41 31.26
C LEU A 684 -17.67 -6.67 32.75
N SER A 685 -16.49 -6.33 33.28
CA SER A 685 -16.20 -6.44 34.70
C SER A 685 -17.20 -5.66 35.56
N ARG A 686 -17.56 -4.44 35.17
CA ARG A 686 -18.56 -3.63 35.88
C ARG A 686 -19.95 -4.28 35.85
N VAL A 687 -20.36 -4.83 34.72
CA VAL A 687 -21.65 -5.54 34.58
C VAL A 687 -21.67 -6.80 35.45
N LEU A 688 -20.63 -7.64 35.37
CA LEU A 688 -20.50 -8.86 36.19
C LEU A 688 -20.50 -8.53 37.70
N ALA A 689 -19.85 -7.44 38.09
CA ALA A 689 -19.82 -7.00 39.48
C ALA A 689 -21.19 -6.53 40.00
N ARG A 690 -22.04 -5.95 39.13
CA ARG A 690 -23.43 -5.60 39.45
C ARG A 690 -24.32 -6.85 39.55
N GLN A 691 -24.03 -7.88 38.78
CA GLN A 691 -24.67 -9.19 38.88
C GLN A 691 -24.19 -10.02 40.09
N GLY A 692 -23.17 -9.56 40.83
CA GLY A 692 -22.60 -10.28 41.98
C GLY A 692 -21.54 -11.33 41.63
N LYS A 693 -21.19 -11.50 40.34
CA LYS A 693 -20.17 -12.43 39.85
C LYS A 693 -18.75 -11.88 40.07
N LEU A 694 -18.35 -11.69 41.33
CA LEU A 694 -17.12 -10.97 41.71
C LEU A 694 -15.83 -11.62 41.18
N ALA A 695 -15.76 -12.94 41.13
CA ALA A 695 -14.59 -13.66 40.63
C ALA A 695 -14.36 -13.43 39.12
N GLU A 696 -15.42 -13.57 38.31
CA GLU A 696 -15.39 -13.30 36.87
C GLU A 696 -15.13 -11.81 36.61
N ALA A 697 -15.74 -10.92 37.39
CA ALA A 697 -15.48 -9.49 37.31
C ALA A 697 -14.00 -9.16 37.54
N ALA A 698 -13.36 -9.76 38.56
CA ALA A 698 -11.95 -9.56 38.85
C ALA A 698 -11.05 -10.12 37.74
N ALA A 699 -11.39 -11.25 37.13
CA ALA A 699 -10.67 -11.80 35.98
C ALA A 699 -10.74 -10.86 34.76
N SER A 700 -11.93 -10.36 34.44
CA SER A 700 -12.14 -9.40 33.35
C SER A 700 -11.42 -8.07 33.60
N ALA A 701 -11.41 -7.57 34.85
CA ALA A 701 -10.66 -6.36 35.21
C ALA A 701 -9.14 -6.56 35.09
N ARG A 702 -8.61 -7.72 35.49
CA ARG A 702 -7.19 -8.07 35.28
C ARG A 702 -6.84 -8.09 33.80
N ARG A 703 -7.70 -8.64 32.95
CA ARG A 703 -7.48 -8.62 31.51
C ARG A 703 -7.44 -7.20 30.93
N ALA A 704 -8.30 -6.29 31.42
CA ALA A 704 -8.23 -4.88 31.04
C ALA A 704 -6.91 -4.22 31.43
N ILE A 705 -6.36 -4.55 32.61
CA ILE A 705 -5.05 -4.05 33.08
C ILE A 705 -3.89 -4.63 32.26
N GLU A 706 -3.95 -5.92 31.89
CA GLU A 706 -2.95 -6.54 31.01
C GLU A 706 -2.88 -5.85 29.66
N LEU A 707 -4.03 -5.44 29.12
CA LEU A 707 -4.15 -4.78 27.82
C LEU A 707 -3.76 -3.29 27.86
N ASP A 708 -4.07 -2.58 28.95
CA ASP A 708 -3.65 -1.19 29.16
C ASP A 708 -3.22 -0.97 30.62
N PRO A 709 -1.94 -1.25 30.94
CA PRO A 709 -1.45 -1.21 32.32
C PRO A 709 -1.28 0.20 32.86
N ARG A 710 -1.34 1.23 31.99
CA ARG A 710 -1.13 2.63 32.36
C ARG A 710 -2.42 3.36 32.71
N LYS A 711 -3.59 2.73 32.56
CA LYS A 711 -4.88 3.34 32.92
C LYS A 711 -5.14 3.26 34.43
N PRO A 712 -5.10 4.38 35.18
CA PRO A 712 -5.30 4.35 36.65
C PRO A 712 -6.67 3.80 37.05
N GLY A 713 -7.71 4.13 36.26
CA GLY A 713 -9.08 3.70 36.54
C GLY A 713 -9.30 2.20 36.56
N TYR A 714 -8.53 1.41 35.79
CA TYR A 714 -8.65 -0.05 35.81
C TYR A 714 -8.10 -0.64 37.10
N HIS A 715 -7.00 -0.08 37.62
CA HIS A 715 -6.44 -0.44 38.92
C HIS A 715 -7.37 -0.05 40.07
N VAL A 716 -7.99 1.13 40.02
CA VAL A 716 -9.03 1.53 41.00
C VAL A 716 -10.19 0.54 40.98
N HIS A 717 -10.69 0.17 39.80
CA HIS A 717 -11.80 -0.77 39.68
C HIS A 717 -11.46 -2.16 40.23
N LEU A 718 -10.29 -2.72 39.87
CA LEU A 718 -9.84 -4.00 40.45
C LEU A 718 -9.63 -3.91 41.97
N GLY A 719 -9.07 -2.80 42.45
CA GLY A 719 -8.91 -2.55 43.89
C GLY A 719 -10.25 -2.56 44.63
N ASN A 720 -11.27 -1.90 44.06
CA ASN A 720 -12.62 -1.88 44.60
C ASN A 720 -13.31 -3.25 44.55
N LEU A 721 -13.07 -4.06 43.52
CA LEU A 721 -13.54 -5.45 43.47
C LEU A 721 -12.88 -6.32 44.54
N SER A 722 -11.57 -6.15 44.75
CA SER A 722 -10.83 -6.87 45.80
C SER A 722 -11.30 -6.47 47.19
N ALA A 723 -11.55 -5.17 47.43
CA ALA A 723 -12.15 -4.68 48.67
C ALA A 723 -13.55 -5.27 48.92
N ARG A 724 -14.40 -5.38 47.88
CA ARG A 724 -15.72 -6.05 47.97
C ARG A 724 -15.63 -7.54 48.24
N ALA A 725 -14.49 -8.17 47.95
CA ALA A 725 -14.19 -9.56 48.26
C ALA A 725 -13.40 -9.72 49.58
N ASP A 726 -13.33 -8.68 50.41
CA ASP A 726 -12.56 -8.61 51.66
C ASP A 726 -11.05 -8.93 51.51
N ARG A 727 -10.50 -8.79 50.29
CA ARG A 727 -9.07 -8.95 49.99
C ARG A 727 -8.37 -7.60 50.05
N TRP A 728 -8.21 -7.08 51.27
CA TRP A 728 -7.72 -5.72 51.52
C TRP A 728 -6.27 -5.46 51.08
N ALA A 729 -5.39 -6.45 51.18
CA ALA A 729 -4.01 -6.35 50.71
C ALA A 729 -3.94 -6.24 49.17
N ASP A 730 -4.70 -7.07 48.44
CA ASP A 730 -4.83 -6.98 46.98
C ASP A 730 -5.41 -5.62 46.55
N ALA A 731 -6.40 -5.13 47.31
CA ALA A 731 -7.02 -3.82 47.08
C ALA A 731 -6.00 -2.69 47.21
N GLU A 732 -5.21 -2.69 48.30
CA GLU A 732 -4.14 -1.72 48.51
C GLU A 732 -3.12 -1.73 47.38
N ALA A 733 -2.64 -2.91 46.96
CA ALA A 733 -1.64 -3.01 45.89
C ALA A 733 -2.13 -2.35 44.59
N CYS A 734 -3.37 -2.63 44.19
CA CYS A 734 -3.97 -2.02 43.00
C CYS A 734 -4.15 -0.50 43.17
N LEU A 735 -4.63 -0.06 44.34
CA LEU A 735 -4.89 1.36 44.60
C LEU A 735 -3.61 2.20 44.69
N ARG A 736 -2.53 1.65 45.27
CA ARG A 736 -1.20 2.27 45.23
C ARG A 736 -0.73 2.42 43.78
N ARG A 737 -0.92 1.38 42.94
CA ARG A 737 -0.56 1.47 41.53
C ARG A 737 -1.35 2.56 40.79
N ALA A 738 -2.64 2.72 41.10
CA ALA A 738 -3.44 3.81 40.55
C ALA A 738 -2.92 5.19 40.93
N VAL A 739 -2.53 5.38 42.20
CA VAL A 739 -1.94 6.64 42.71
C VAL A 739 -0.56 6.91 42.11
N GLU A 740 0.26 5.88 41.88
CA GLU A 740 1.54 6.03 41.17
C GLU A 740 1.36 6.49 39.73
N LEU A 741 0.35 5.95 39.03
CA LEU A 741 0.06 6.30 37.64
C LEU A 741 -0.57 7.69 37.51
N ASP A 742 -1.43 8.08 38.45
CA ASP A 742 -2.02 9.41 38.52
C ASP A 742 -2.10 9.90 39.97
N PRO A 743 -1.10 10.66 40.43
CA PRO A 743 -1.08 11.24 41.77
C PRO A 743 -2.19 12.25 42.05
N SER A 744 -2.87 12.75 41.01
CA SER A 744 -3.95 13.74 41.11
C SER A 744 -5.34 13.11 41.20
N LEU A 745 -5.44 11.78 41.07
CA LEU A 745 -6.72 11.07 41.11
C LEU A 745 -7.28 10.97 42.53
N ALA A 746 -8.11 11.95 42.92
CA ALA A 746 -8.69 12.05 44.28
C ALA A 746 -9.41 10.77 44.73
N SER A 747 -10.15 10.12 43.84
CA SER A 747 -10.88 8.88 44.15
C SER A 747 -9.95 7.70 44.48
N ALA A 748 -8.78 7.61 43.84
CA ALA A 748 -7.80 6.57 44.13
C ALA A 748 -7.19 6.76 45.53
N HIS A 749 -6.88 8.00 45.92
CA HIS A 749 -6.42 8.32 47.28
C HIS A 749 -7.49 8.01 48.34
N HIS A 750 -8.75 8.31 48.05
CA HIS A 750 -9.86 7.99 48.95
C HIS A 750 -10.05 6.47 49.11
N ASP A 751 -10.07 5.72 48.03
CA ASP A 751 -10.21 4.26 48.09
C ASP A 751 -8.98 3.60 48.74
N LEU A 752 -7.76 4.11 48.49
CA LEU A 752 -6.54 3.68 49.17
C LEU A 752 -6.64 3.92 50.69
N SER A 753 -7.12 5.10 51.09
CA SER A 753 -7.36 5.42 52.49
C SER A 753 -8.30 4.41 53.15
N ARG A 754 -9.41 4.07 52.49
CA ARG A 754 -10.36 3.05 52.99
C ARG A 754 -9.70 1.68 53.13
N ALA A 755 -8.91 1.25 52.15
CA ALA A 755 -8.19 -0.03 52.20
C ALA A 755 -7.16 -0.08 53.34
N LEU A 756 -6.43 1.01 53.58
CA LEU A 756 -5.45 1.14 54.68
C LEU A 756 -6.14 1.16 56.05
N ALA A 757 -7.26 1.88 56.17
CA ALA A 757 -8.03 1.94 57.41
C ALA A 757 -8.55 0.57 57.83
N ARG A 758 -9.02 -0.24 56.87
CA ARG A 758 -9.46 -1.63 57.13
C ARG A 758 -8.35 -2.56 57.58
N GLN A 759 -7.09 -2.22 57.28
CA GLN A 759 -5.90 -2.92 57.75
C GLN A 759 -5.32 -2.29 59.04
N ALA A 760 -6.07 -1.42 59.72
CA ALA A 760 -5.68 -0.69 60.94
C ALA A 760 -4.44 0.23 60.78
N ARG A 761 -4.06 0.58 59.54
CA ARG A 761 -2.95 1.50 59.23
C ARG A 761 -3.44 2.95 59.20
N LEU A 762 -3.94 3.42 60.35
CA LEU A 762 -4.69 4.69 60.45
C LEU A 762 -3.87 5.94 60.07
N ALA A 763 -2.57 5.96 60.34
CA ALA A 763 -1.71 7.10 59.98
C ALA A 763 -1.61 7.27 58.46
N GLU A 764 -1.33 6.19 57.72
CA GLU A 764 -1.26 6.21 56.25
C GLU A 764 -2.63 6.43 55.62
N ALA A 765 -3.69 5.86 56.21
CA ALA A 765 -5.06 6.10 55.78
C ALA A 765 -5.42 7.59 55.89
N THR A 766 -5.05 8.24 56.99
CA THR A 766 -5.29 9.67 57.22
C THR A 766 -4.52 10.53 56.22
N ALA A 767 -3.26 10.21 55.94
CA ALA A 767 -2.48 10.91 54.93
C ALA A 767 -3.13 10.84 53.54
N SER A 768 -3.58 9.64 53.14
CA SER A 768 -4.26 9.44 51.85
C SER A 768 -5.62 10.16 51.80
N ALA A 769 -6.41 10.16 52.88
CA ALA A 769 -7.68 10.89 52.96
C ALA A 769 -7.51 12.42 52.89
N LYS A 770 -6.46 12.95 53.53
CA LYS A 770 -6.07 14.36 53.39
C LYS A 770 -5.80 14.69 51.94
N ARG A 771 -5.01 13.86 51.26
CA ARG A 771 -4.67 14.07 49.86
C ARG A 771 -5.90 14.04 48.94
N ALA A 772 -6.82 13.10 49.15
CA ALA A 772 -8.09 13.05 48.42
C ALA A 772 -8.91 14.34 48.59
N THR A 773 -8.99 14.86 49.82
CA THR A 773 -9.73 16.10 50.13
C THR A 773 -9.05 17.35 49.56
N GLU A 774 -7.72 17.39 49.51
CA GLU A 774 -6.97 18.49 48.87
C GLU A 774 -7.18 18.52 47.35
N LEU A 775 -7.22 17.35 46.72
CA LEU A 775 -7.37 17.20 45.27
C LEU A 775 -8.81 17.49 44.81
N ASP A 776 -9.81 17.17 45.62
CA ASP A 776 -11.22 17.49 45.34
C ASP A 776 -11.95 17.96 46.62
N PRO A 777 -11.80 19.24 46.99
CA PRO A 777 -12.45 19.81 48.17
C PRO A 777 -13.98 19.87 48.06
N ALA A 778 -14.51 19.78 46.84
CA ALA A 778 -15.94 19.89 46.57
C ALA A 778 -16.70 18.58 46.82
N GLN A 779 -16.00 17.45 46.99
CA GLN A 779 -16.62 16.17 47.34
C GLN A 779 -16.82 16.01 48.85
N PRO A 780 -18.06 16.18 49.39
CA PRO A 780 -18.30 16.10 50.82
C PRO A 780 -17.96 14.74 51.44
N GLY A 781 -18.03 13.67 50.64
CA GLY A 781 -17.69 12.31 51.09
C GLY A 781 -16.23 12.17 51.53
N TYR A 782 -15.29 12.86 50.86
CA TYR A 782 -13.87 12.76 51.18
C TYR A 782 -13.55 13.44 52.51
N ARG A 783 -14.15 14.61 52.75
CA ARG A 783 -13.99 15.33 54.02
C ARG A 783 -14.58 14.54 55.19
N ALA A 784 -15.78 14.01 55.03
CA ALA A 784 -16.43 13.19 56.06
C ALA A 784 -15.59 11.95 56.42
N HIS A 785 -14.99 11.28 55.42
CA HIS A 785 -14.09 10.14 55.64
C HIS A 785 -12.81 10.55 56.38
N LEU A 786 -12.21 11.70 56.04
CA LEU A 786 -11.05 12.23 56.76
C LEU A 786 -11.37 12.55 58.22
N ASP A 787 -12.47 13.25 58.49
CA ASP A 787 -12.86 13.62 59.85
C ASP A 787 -13.13 12.38 60.72
N ALA A 788 -13.72 11.32 60.13
CA ALA A 788 -13.91 10.03 60.81
C ALA A 788 -12.58 9.36 61.18
N LEU A 789 -11.56 9.40 60.31
CA LEU A 789 -10.23 8.87 60.60
C LEU A 789 -9.51 9.69 61.68
N LEU A 790 -9.62 11.02 61.64
CA LEU A 790 -9.02 11.90 62.65
C LEU A 790 -9.56 11.63 64.06
N LEU A 791 -10.86 11.36 64.17
CA LEU A 791 -11.49 10.94 65.43
C LEU A 791 -10.94 9.60 65.95
N GLN A 792 -10.63 8.65 65.06
CA GLN A 792 -10.06 7.36 65.43
C GLN A 792 -8.57 7.45 65.81
N THR A 793 -7.83 8.42 65.27
CA THR A 793 -6.40 8.64 65.60
C THR A 793 -6.17 9.51 66.82
N ARG A 794 -7.20 10.22 67.32
CA ARG A 794 -7.11 10.94 68.58
C ARG A 794 -7.07 9.93 69.71
N GLU A 795 -5.92 9.79 70.36
CA GLU A 795 -5.86 9.12 71.65
C GLU A 795 -6.85 9.80 72.62
N PRO A 796 -7.56 9.05 73.48
CA PRO A 796 -8.53 9.60 74.44
C PRO A 796 -7.94 10.54 75.52
N GLY A 797 -6.68 10.99 75.40
CA GLY A 797 -5.97 11.81 76.37
C GLY A 797 -5.84 13.31 76.07
N GLU A 798 -6.11 13.79 74.85
CA GLU A 798 -5.86 15.20 74.46
C GLU A 798 -7.13 16.08 74.41
N ALA A 799 -8.12 15.80 75.27
CA ALA A 799 -9.34 16.61 75.40
C ALA A 799 -9.32 17.56 76.62
N SER A 800 -8.15 17.89 77.20
CA SER A 800 -8.09 18.79 78.37
C SER A 800 -6.87 19.71 78.43
N ARG A 801 -6.53 20.39 77.32
CA ARG A 801 -5.71 21.60 77.37
C ARG A 801 -6.21 22.68 76.43
#